data_AF-A0A640XR09-F1
#
_entry.id   AF-A0A640XR09-F1
#
_cell.length_a   1.000
_cell.length_b   1.000
_cell.length_c   1.000
_cell.angle_alpha   90.00
_cell.angle_beta   90.00
_cell.angle_gamma   90.00
#
_symmetry.space_group_name_H-M   'P 1'
#
loop_
_entity.id
_entity.type
_entity.pdbx_description
1 polymer ?
#
loop_
_entity_poly.entity_id
_entity_poly.type
_entity_poly.pdbx_seq_one_letter_code
_entity_poly.pdbx_strand_id
1 'polypeptide(L)'
;MPKQSAWQKATGEQGKAGSSTSYLGDIDFSHQPEESDNNTGNSTDTVQQPTNATSSAADAFLLPEVLVFGQADSLLGIAGAASQGTRGKDELEWRTLSRPGEVLEAVPGVIVTQHSGAGKANQFFLRGFNLDHGTDFATSVNGVPVNLPTHGHGQGYTDLNFMIPELIERVDFRKGPYYADLGDFSSAGAADIHYVSFLPQSIAQVEGGSFGYARSLYASSHLVGSGNILSAVELFHNDGPWTEPDDYKRINGVLRYSRGTPEWGYSITSMSYAGNWNATDQIAQRALDVIPGFDRFDSLGSNDGGDSQRHSLSAEWHRADTDSSTKVLLYGFYYDLDLFSNFTYFLDSPQGDQFEQEDKRGVGGLKASHTWYGDIFSRDMENTVGLQIRSDSIKNGLFQTVNRHRTDKVDYDGETISGTTREDDVWEASLSPYVENKVQWADKFRTVFGLRMDYYYFDVDGDLSANSGTRDDALVSPKGSLIFGPWAKTEYYLSGGFGFHSNSGRGVTQHVDPKTGDPVESADPLVRTKGVEIGVRTTIVKGLQSTLALWLLDIDSELVFSGDAGSTEASAPTRRYGVEWTNYYTPTKWLSLDADFSFSHAEFRETVEGEGVQGRHIPGAIDSVISTGIAFYQPGERGLFSELRLRFFGPRPLTEDNSVRSGSTSLLSAKVGYNFNENWTISVEGFNLLDNRDHEIDYYYPSRLKEEDAPHNDIHFKPVEPIAVRAALTFRF
;
A
#
# COMPACT_ATOMS: atom_id res chain seq x y z
N MET A 1 5.04 -20.75 54.89
CA MET A 1 5.25 -22.19 55.15
C MET A 1 5.74 -22.84 53.86
N PRO A 2 6.75 -23.74 53.88
CA PRO A 2 7.45 -24.21 52.67
C PRO A 2 7.28 -25.72 52.37
N LYS A 3 7.66 -26.13 51.15
CA LYS A 3 8.23 -27.44 50.73
C LYS A 3 9.11 -27.13 49.48
N GLN A 4 10.41 -27.41 49.33
CA GLN A 4 11.28 -28.58 49.58
C GLN A 4 10.76 -29.85 48.86
N SER A 5 11.53 -30.65 48.11
CA SER A 5 12.98 -30.97 48.01
C SER A 5 13.41 -31.17 46.53
N ALA A 6 14.65 -31.09 46.02
CA ALA A 6 16.03 -31.41 46.46
C ALA A 6 16.43 -32.91 46.39
N TRP A 7 17.32 -33.27 45.44
CA TRP A 7 18.30 -34.40 45.39
C TRP A 7 19.26 -34.12 44.19
N GLN A 8 20.49 -33.61 44.37
CA GLN A 8 21.78 -34.32 44.55
C GLN A 8 22.12 -35.38 43.46
N LYS A 9 23.09 -35.14 42.54
CA LYS A 9 24.58 -35.19 42.64
C LYS A 9 25.18 -36.61 42.64
N ALA A 10 26.04 -36.93 41.65
CA ALA A 10 27.49 -37.18 41.83
C ALA A 10 28.21 -37.65 40.53
N THR A 11 29.43 -37.12 40.30
CA THR A 11 30.70 -37.74 39.76
C THR A 11 30.68 -38.85 38.68
N GLY A 12 31.63 -38.98 37.75
CA GLY A 12 32.92 -38.28 37.50
C GLY A 12 33.91 -39.18 36.73
N GLU A 13 35.01 -38.60 36.18
CA GLU A 13 36.20 -39.26 35.57
C GLU A 13 36.01 -40.00 34.21
N GLN A 14 36.63 -39.53 33.11
CA GLN A 14 38.01 -39.75 32.59
C GLN A 14 38.31 -41.15 32.02
N GLY A 15 38.65 -41.25 30.71
CA GLY A 15 39.16 -42.49 30.09
C GLY A 15 39.42 -42.40 28.58
N LYS A 16 40.68 -42.50 28.16
CA LYS A 16 41.23 -42.29 26.80
C LYS A 16 41.00 -43.45 25.78
N ALA A 17 40.89 -43.06 24.51
CA ALA A 17 41.56 -43.60 23.29
C ALA A 17 41.31 -45.02 22.71
N GLY A 18 41.42 -45.10 21.37
CA GLY A 18 41.45 -46.30 20.50
C GLY A 18 40.23 -46.39 19.57
N SER A 19 40.23 -46.18 18.24
CA SER A 19 41.11 -46.53 17.09
C SER A 19 40.80 -47.86 16.39
N SER A 20 39.96 -47.83 15.33
CA SER A 20 39.98 -48.72 14.13
C SER A 20 38.82 -48.31 13.20
N THR A 21 38.96 -47.73 12.00
CA THR A 21 39.50 -48.24 10.72
C THR A 21 38.86 -49.53 10.16
N SER A 22 37.95 -49.38 9.17
CA SER A 22 38.08 -50.00 7.83
C SER A 22 36.87 -49.68 6.92
N TYR A 23 37.14 -49.05 5.77
CA TYR A 23 36.78 -49.42 4.38
C TYR A 23 35.31 -49.78 4.01
N LEU A 24 34.79 -49.53 2.79
CA LEU A 24 35.38 -49.25 1.46
C LEU A 24 34.30 -48.59 0.55
N GLY A 25 34.66 -47.86 -0.52
CA GLY A 25 33.69 -47.55 -1.60
C GLY A 25 33.86 -46.25 -2.42
N ASP A 26 35.01 -46.04 -3.07
CA ASP A 26 35.14 -44.99 -4.10
C ASP A 26 34.48 -45.41 -5.43
N ILE A 27 33.89 -44.46 -6.16
CA ILE A 27 33.57 -44.60 -7.60
C ILE A 27 34.05 -43.34 -8.32
N ASP A 28 35.02 -43.54 -9.21
CA ASP A 28 35.55 -42.55 -10.16
C ASP A 28 34.80 -42.64 -11.50
N PHE A 29 34.65 -41.51 -12.21
CA PHE A 29 34.14 -41.45 -13.57
C PHE A 29 34.93 -40.42 -14.39
N SER A 30 36.09 -40.84 -14.87
CA SER A 30 36.85 -40.18 -15.94
C SER A 30 36.41 -40.69 -17.31
N HIS A 31 35.88 -39.83 -18.19
CA HIS A 31 35.64 -40.16 -19.61
C HIS A 31 35.84 -38.94 -20.54
N GLN A 32 36.92 -39.01 -21.33
CA GLN A 32 37.06 -38.51 -22.70
C GLN A 32 37.70 -39.64 -23.52
N PRO A 33 37.32 -39.81 -24.81
CA PRO A 33 37.98 -39.10 -25.93
C PRO A 33 36.94 -38.57 -26.95
N GLU A 34 37.21 -38.02 -28.15
CA GLU A 34 38.43 -37.94 -29.00
C GLU A 34 38.33 -36.72 -29.95
N GLU A 35 39.39 -36.42 -30.70
CA GLU A 35 39.56 -35.20 -31.53
C GLU A 35 38.87 -35.23 -32.92
N SER A 36 38.65 -34.05 -33.53
CA SER A 36 38.89 -33.84 -34.97
C SER A 36 39.11 -32.35 -35.31
N ASP A 37 40.06 -32.07 -36.22
CA ASP A 37 40.64 -30.75 -36.51
C ASP A 37 39.80 -29.79 -37.39
N ASN A 38 39.97 -28.46 -37.21
CA ASN A 38 40.87 -27.64 -38.07
C ASN A 38 40.72 -26.09 -37.94
N ASN A 39 41.88 -25.41 -37.92
CA ASN A 39 42.19 -24.09 -38.55
C ASN A 39 41.45 -22.78 -38.13
N THR A 40 42.09 -21.60 -38.02
CA THR A 40 43.53 -21.20 -37.97
C THR A 40 43.70 -19.72 -37.56
N GLY A 41 44.80 -19.38 -36.86
CA GLY A 41 45.41 -18.03 -36.73
C GLY A 41 44.61 -16.96 -35.95
N ASN A 42 45.18 -15.95 -35.27
CA ASN A 42 46.56 -15.48 -35.02
C ASN A 42 46.48 -14.50 -33.81
N SER A 43 47.47 -14.24 -32.95
CA SER A 43 48.87 -14.70 -32.80
C SER A 43 49.36 -14.43 -31.34
N THR A 44 50.61 -14.82 -31.03
CA THR A 44 51.56 -14.27 -30.03
C THR A 44 51.10 -13.08 -29.16
N ASP A 45 51.26 -13.11 -27.82
CA ASP A 45 52.60 -12.94 -27.25
C ASP A 45 52.85 -13.42 -25.78
N THR A 46 54.13 -13.70 -25.53
CA THR A 46 54.93 -13.83 -24.29
C THR A 46 54.31 -14.13 -22.90
N VAL A 47 54.85 -15.16 -22.26
CA VAL A 47 54.72 -15.50 -20.83
C VAL A 47 55.54 -14.54 -19.94
N GLN A 48 54.95 -14.01 -18.86
CA GLN A 48 55.67 -13.64 -17.64
C GLN A 48 54.96 -14.20 -16.39
N GLN A 49 55.72 -14.86 -15.51
CA GLN A 49 55.24 -15.26 -14.19
C GLN A 49 55.21 -14.07 -13.23
N PRO A 50 54.14 -13.86 -12.45
CA PRO A 50 54.19 -13.00 -11.27
C PRO A 50 54.98 -13.66 -10.16
N THR A 51 55.90 -12.91 -9.55
CA THR A 51 56.68 -13.34 -8.38
C THR A 51 55.82 -13.41 -7.12
N ASN A 52 56.12 -14.36 -6.22
CA ASN A 52 55.50 -14.45 -4.91
C ASN A 52 55.78 -13.20 -4.06
N ALA A 53 54.78 -12.33 -3.93
CA ALA A 53 54.73 -11.30 -2.91
C ALA A 53 53.69 -11.69 -1.86
N THR A 54 54.13 -11.98 -0.64
CA THR A 54 53.23 -12.19 0.51
C THR A 54 52.62 -10.85 0.93
N SER A 55 51.51 -10.46 0.31
CA SER A 55 50.63 -9.43 0.87
C SER A 55 49.76 -10.06 1.97
N SER A 56 49.64 -9.34 3.09
CA SER A 56 48.59 -9.59 4.07
C SER A 56 47.25 -9.38 3.39
N ALA A 57 46.48 -10.45 3.20
CA ALA A 57 45.08 -10.33 2.81
C ALA A 57 44.34 -9.66 3.98
N ALA A 58 44.14 -8.34 3.88
CA ALA A 58 43.00 -7.74 4.54
C ALA A 58 41.75 -8.34 3.90
N ASP A 59 40.82 -8.85 4.70
CA ASP A 59 39.53 -9.30 4.21
C ASP A 59 38.85 -8.10 3.54
N ALA A 60 38.82 -8.11 2.21
CA ALA A 60 38.10 -7.12 1.43
C ALA A 60 36.61 -7.33 1.72
N PHE A 61 36.02 -6.44 2.50
CA PHE A 61 34.58 -6.41 2.72
C PHE A 61 33.90 -6.24 1.36
N LEU A 62 33.26 -7.30 0.88
CA LEU A 62 32.19 -7.13 -0.09
C LEU A 62 31.08 -6.35 0.63
N LEU A 63 30.85 -5.12 0.18
CA LEU A 63 29.56 -4.49 0.39
C LEU A 63 28.47 -5.41 -0.17
N PRO A 64 27.28 -5.45 0.43
CA PRO A 64 26.16 -6.15 -0.17
C PRO A 64 25.92 -5.59 -1.58
N GLU A 65 25.79 -6.48 -2.54
CA GLU A 65 25.17 -6.21 -3.83
C GLU A 65 23.84 -5.46 -3.62
N VAL A 66 23.41 -4.62 -4.56
CA VAL A 66 22.06 -4.03 -4.51
C VAL A 66 21.06 -5.14 -4.82
N LEU A 67 20.82 -5.99 -3.83
CA LEU A 67 19.98 -7.16 -3.92
C LEU A 67 18.52 -6.71 -4.07
N VAL A 68 17.87 -7.17 -5.14
CA VAL A 68 16.42 -7.11 -5.27
C VAL A 68 15.87 -8.18 -4.31
N PHE A 69 15.50 -7.76 -3.10
CA PHE A 69 14.96 -8.65 -2.07
C PHE A 69 13.53 -9.12 -2.43
N GLY A 70 13.23 -10.39 -2.19
CA GLY A 70 11.87 -10.92 -2.03
C GLY A 70 11.51 -11.18 -0.55
N GLN A 71 10.30 -11.65 -0.26
CA GLN A 71 9.92 -12.08 1.10
C GLN A 71 10.72 -13.32 1.56
N ALA A 72 11.28 -14.07 0.61
CA ALA A 72 12.22 -15.16 0.86
C ALA A 72 13.58 -14.68 1.44
N ASP A 73 14.00 -13.45 1.20
CA ASP A 73 15.35 -12.95 1.53
C ASP A 73 15.46 -12.34 2.92
N SER A 74 16.53 -12.70 3.63
CA SER A 74 16.66 -12.41 5.05
C SER A 74 17.12 -10.98 5.31
N LEU A 75 16.20 -10.09 5.70
CA LEU A 75 16.50 -8.71 6.10
C LEU A 75 17.21 -8.56 7.48
N LEU A 76 17.77 -9.64 8.02
CA LEU A 76 18.60 -9.59 9.23
C LEU A 76 19.86 -8.76 8.98
N GLY A 77 20.18 -7.84 9.88
CA GLY A 77 21.24 -6.85 9.71
C GLY A 77 20.83 -5.61 8.90
N ILE A 78 19.69 -5.66 8.19
CA ILE A 78 19.27 -4.63 7.24
C ILE A 78 18.07 -3.82 7.78
N ALA A 79 17.00 -4.48 8.23
CA ALA A 79 15.74 -3.83 8.57
C ALA A 79 15.88 -2.82 9.73
N GLY A 80 15.27 -1.64 9.61
CA GLY A 80 15.26 -0.59 10.64
C GLY A 80 14.32 -0.87 11.82
N ALA A 81 13.26 -1.64 11.58
CA ALA A 81 12.31 -2.10 12.60
C ALA A 81 11.85 -3.55 12.31
N ALA A 82 11.02 -4.10 13.18
CA ALA A 82 10.42 -5.40 12.92
C ALA A 82 9.43 -5.29 11.74
N SER A 83 8.55 -4.29 11.75
CA SER A 83 7.48 -4.11 10.75
C SER A 83 7.93 -3.45 9.43
N GLN A 84 9.05 -3.93 8.88
CA GLN A 84 9.57 -3.60 7.55
C GLN A 84 9.68 -4.87 6.70
N GLY A 85 9.43 -4.77 5.40
CA GLY A 85 9.65 -5.89 4.49
C GLY A 85 9.50 -5.53 3.02
N THR A 86 9.68 -6.56 2.20
CA THR A 86 9.55 -6.50 0.75
C THR A 86 8.69 -7.68 0.29
N ARG A 87 8.03 -7.52 -0.86
CA ARG A 87 7.30 -8.55 -1.59
C ARG A 87 7.79 -8.57 -3.02
N GLY A 88 8.38 -9.67 -3.46
CA GLY A 88 9.03 -9.77 -4.78
C GLY A 88 8.06 -10.15 -5.89
N LYS A 89 8.45 -9.90 -7.14
CA LYS A 89 7.65 -10.26 -8.34
C LYS A 89 7.14 -11.70 -8.32
N ASP A 90 7.99 -12.67 -7.96
CA ASP A 90 7.65 -14.10 -7.90
C ASP A 90 6.51 -14.41 -6.90
N GLU A 91 6.29 -13.57 -5.89
CA GLU A 91 5.17 -13.70 -4.95
C GLU A 91 3.90 -13.00 -5.48
N LEU A 92 4.08 -11.92 -6.25
CA LEU A 92 3.00 -11.09 -6.78
C LEU A 92 2.37 -11.68 -8.05
N GLU A 93 3.14 -12.34 -8.93
CA GLU A 93 2.65 -12.90 -10.20
C GLU A 93 1.60 -14.02 -9.99
N TRP A 94 1.75 -14.81 -8.92
CA TRP A 94 0.82 -15.89 -8.57
C TRP A 94 -0.29 -15.48 -7.62
N ARG A 95 -0.26 -14.27 -7.06
CA ARG A 95 -1.32 -13.77 -6.20
C ARG A 95 -2.59 -13.55 -7.01
N THR A 96 -3.70 -14.06 -6.49
CA THR A 96 -5.04 -13.80 -7.02
C THR A 96 -5.44 -12.35 -6.68
N LEU A 97 -5.67 -11.50 -7.67
CA LEU A 97 -6.00 -10.07 -7.50
C LEU A 97 -7.31 -9.75 -8.21
N SER A 98 -8.33 -9.29 -7.47
CA SER A 98 -9.61 -8.92 -8.07
C SER A 98 -9.55 -7.53 -8.73
N ARG A 99 -8.70 -6.64 -8.20
CA ARG A 99 -8.49 -5.24 -8.62
C ARG A 99 -7.05 -4.78 -8.31
N PRO A 100 -6.50 -3.72 -8.95
CA PRO A 100 -5.11 -3.30 -8.75
C PRO A 100 -4.76 -2.92 -7.30
N GLY A 101 -5.67 -2.27 -6.56
CA GLY A 101 -5.39 -1.86 -5.18
C GLY A 101 -5.05 -3.01 -4.23
N GLU A 102 -5.52 -4.23 -4.51
CA GLU A 102 -5.20 -5.43 -3.71
C GLU A 102 -3.72 -5.84 -3.75
N VAL A 103 -2.91 -5.24 -4.63
CA VAL A 103 -1.44 -5.32 -4.52
C VAL A 103 -0.94 -4.84 -3.15
N LEU A 104 -1.62 -3.87 -2.52
CA LEU A 104 -1.28 -3.42 -1.18
C LEU A 104 -1.59 -4.46 -0.08
N GLU A 105 -2.46 -5.45 -0.33
CA GLU A 105 -2.62 -6.59 0.59
C GLU A 105 -1.43 -7.57 0.59
N ALA A 106 -0.40 -7.32 -0.22
CA ALA A 106 0.90 -7.94 -0.03
C ALA A 106 1.59 -7.40 1.24
N VAL A 107 1.22 -6.21 1.72
CA VAL A 107 1.67 -5.66 3.00
C VAL A 107 0.87 -6.32 4.15
N PRO A 108 1.54 -6.97 5.12
CA PRO A 108 0.86 -7.69 6.19
C PRO A 108 -0.11 -6.82 6.99
N GLY A 109 -1.34 -7.31 7.15
CA GLY A 109 -2.39 -6.62 7.90
C GLY A 109 -3.12 -5.51 7.14
N VAL A 110 -2.79 -5.27 5.86
CA VAL A 110 -3.59 -4.43 4.97
C VAL A 110 -4.79 -5.22 4.45
N ILE A 111 -5.96 -4.56 4.42
CA ILE A 111 -7.20 -5.04 3.79
C ILE A 111 -7.70 -3.97 2.82
N VAL A 112 -8.13 -4.39 1.63
CA VAL A 112 -8.59 -3.50 0.55
C VAL A 112 -10.05 -3.77 0.22
N THR A 113 -10.87 -2.73 0.14
CA THR A 113 -12.33 -2.81 -0.02
C THR A 113 -12.83 -1.77 -1.02
N GLN A 114 -14.08 -1.89 -1.44
CA GLN A 114 -14.80 -0.92 -2.25
C GLN A 114 -16.17 -0.66 -1.63
N HIS A 115 -16.58 0.61 -1.57
CA HIS A 115 -17.94 1.05 -1.20
C HIS A 115 -18.83 1.44 -2.38
N SER A 116 -18.22 1.70 -3.53
CA SER A 116 -18.81 2.31 -4.72
C SER A 116 -18.53 1.45 -5.97
N GLY A 117 -18.59 2.05 -7.17
CA GLY A 117 -18.12 1.41 -8.41
C GLY A 117 -16.59 1.30 -8.48
N ALA A 118 -16.11 0.34 -9.28
CA ALA A 118 -14.69 -0.08 -9.32
C ALA A 118 -13.70 0.96 -9.87
N GLY A 119 -14.18 2.07 -10.45
CA GLY A 119 -13.32 3.18 -10.91
C GLY A 119 -12.99 4.23 -9.84
N LYS A 120 -13.75 4.27 -8.73
CA LYS A 120 -13.40 5.06 -7.54
C LYS A 120 -12.22 4.39 -6.81
N ALA A 121 -11.38 5.16 -6.12
CA ALA A 121 -10.29 4.58 -5.34
C ALA A 121 -10.82 3.54 -4.34
N ASN A 122 -9.97 2.57 -3.99
CA ASN A 122 -10.33 1.58 -2.98
C ASN A 122 -10.22 2.19 -1.57
N GLN A 123 -10.88 1.57 -0.59
CA GLN A 123 -10.78 1.91 0.82
C GLN A 123 -9.89 0.91 1.55
N PHE A 124 -8.97 1.42 2.37
CA PHE A 124 -7.89 0.66 2.98
C PHE A 124 -8.05 0.55 4.50
N PHE A 125 -7.65 -0.58 5.07
CA PHE A 125 -7.55 -0.75 6.52
C PHE A 125 -6.19 -1.31 6.91
N LEU A 126 -5.62 -0.82 8.01
CA LEU A 126 -4.36 -1.30 8.58
C LEU A 126 -4.30 -0.90 10.06
N ARG A 127 -3.80 -1.78 10.96
CA ARG A 127 -3.49 -1.42 12.37
C ARG A 127 -4.61 -0.67 13.12
N GLY A 128 -5.88 -1.03 12.91
CA GLY A 128 -7.02 -0.35 13.55
C GLY A 128 -7.34 1.03 13.00
N PHE A 129 -6.77 1.42 11.87
CA PHE A 129 -7.28 2.52 11.05
C PHE A 129 -8.33 1.99 10.08
N ASN A 130 -9.42 2.72 9.95
CA ASN A 130 -10.00 2.94 8.64
C ASN A 130 -9.16 4.05 8.00
N LEU A 131 -8.42 3.75 6.93
CA LEU A 131 -7.55 4.72 6.27
C LEU A 131 -8.30 5.53 5.22
N ASP A 132 -9.62 5.33 5.09
CA ASP A 132 -10.42 5.81 3.96
C ASP A 132 -9.69 5.49 2.64
N HIS A 133 -9.48 6.49 1.77
CA HIS A 133 -8.74 6.35 0.53
C HIS A 133 -7.22 6.54 0.68
N GLY A 134 -6.63 6.26 1.86
CA GLY A 134 -5.18 6.21 2.08
C GLY A 134 -4.60 7.26 3.04
N THR A 135 -5.45 7.93 3.83
CA THR A 135 -5.13 9.12 4.65
C THR A 135 -3.98 8.95 5.63
N ASP A 136 -3.76 7.76 6.20
CA ASP A 136 -2.62 7.48 7.11
C ASP A 136 -1.70 6.37 6.58
N PHE A 137 -1.75 6.09 5.27
CA PHE A 137 -0.85 5.15 4.59
C PHE A 137 -0.25 5.69 3.29
N ALA A 138 1.00 6.15 3.39
CA ALA A 138 1.73 6.78 2.29
C ALA A 138 2.08 5.77 1.19
N THR A 139 1.50 5.94 0.01
CA THR A 139 1.65 5.05 -1.15
C THR A 139 2.42 5.76 -2.26
N SER A 140 3.36 5.05 -2.89
CA SER A 140 4.11 5.55 -4.04
C SER A 140 4.31 4.49 -5.12
N VAL A 141 4.47 4.95 -6.37
CA VAL A 141 4.87 4.12 -7.50
C VAL A 141 6.16 4.70 -8.07
N ASN A 142 7.23 3.90 -8.06
CA ASN A 142 8.60 4.33 -8.36
C ASN A 142 9.04 5.57 -7.55
N GLY A 143 8.63 5.66 -6.28
CA GLY A 143 8.87 6.79 -5.40
C GLY A 143 8.04 8.06 -5.66
N VAL A 144 7.24 8.11 -6.74
CA VAL A 144 6.28 9.21 -7.00
C VAL A 144 5.07 9.01 -6.08
N PRO A 145 4.66 10.01 -5.28
CA PRO A 145 3.52 9.86 -4.37
C PRO A 145 2.21 9.65 -5.12
N VAL A 146 1.37 8.75 -4.60
CA VAL A 146 0.01 8.54 -5.09
C VAL A 146 -0.97 9.44 -4.34
N ASN A 147 -0.87 9.49 -2.99
CA ASN A 147 -1.76 10.26 -2.11
C ASN A 147 -1.89 11.73 -2.55
N LEU A 148 -3.13 12.21 -2.59
CA LEU A 148 -3.49 13.59 -2.92
C LEU A 148 -3.96 14.33 -1.65
N PRO A 149 -3.21 15.34 -1.15
CA PRO A 149 -3.68 16.21 -0.08
C PRO A 149 -4.70 17.21 -0.62
N THR A 150 -5.57 17.73 0.25
CA THR A 150 -6.62 18.70 -0.11
C THR A 150 -7.45 18.23 -1.32
N HIS A 151 -7.86 16.96 -1.29
CA HIS A 151 -8.59 16.32 -2.39
C HIS A 151 -10.09 16.58 -2.31
N GLY A 152 -10.74 16.68 -3.47
CA GLY A 152 -12.18 16.90 -3.61
C GLY A 152 -13.03 15.88 -2.85
N HIS A 153 -12.62 14.59 -2.84
CA HIS A 153 -13.35 13.50 -2.20
C HIS A 153 -12.95 13.25 -0.73
N GLY A 154 -11.67 13.05 -0.43
CA GLY A 154 -11.21 12.70 0.92
C GLY A 154 -9.69 12.84 1.10
N GLN A 155 -9.23 13.20 2.30
CA GLN A 155 -7.83 13.58 2.51
C GLN A 155 -6.86 12.41 2.23
N GLY A 156 -5.80 12.66 1.46
CA GLY A 156 -4.79 11.65 1.14
C GLY A 156 -5.21 10.62 0.07
N TYR A 157 -6.25 10.92 -0.72
CA TYR A 157 -6.84 10.04 -1.75
C TYR A 157 -5.80 9.32 -2.62
N THR A 158 -5.90 8.00 -2.67
CA THR A 158 -4.93 7.06 -3.26
C THR A 158 -5.62 6.13 -4.24
N ASP A 159 -5.77 6.60 -5.48
CA ASP A 159 -6.19 5.74 -6.60
C ASP A 159 -5.00 4.98 -7.19
N LEU A 160 -5.11 3.65 -7.26
CA LEU A 160 -4.13 2.74 -7.88
C LEU A 160 -4.61 2.15 -9.22
N ASN A 161 -5.74 2.60 -9.77
CA ASN A 161 -6.24 2.11 -11.06
C ASN A 161 -5.30 2.42 -12.24
N PHE A 162 -4.35 3.36 -12.09
CA PHE A 162 -3.32 3.68 -13.08
C PHE A 162 -2.15 2.67 -13.14
N MET A 163 -2.12 1.67 -12.25
CA MET A 163 -1.02 0.71 -12.09
C MET A 163 -1.25 -0.56 -12.92
N ILE A 164 -0.17 -1.12 -13.48
CA ILE A 164 -0.16 -2.37 -14.26
C ILE A 164 0.62 -3.44 -13.46
N PRO A 165 -0.05 -4.44 -12.87
CA PRO A 165 0.58 -5.38 -11.93
C PRO A 165 1.78 -6.16 -12.49
N GLU A 166 1.75 -6.54 -13.76
CA GLU A 166 2.78 -7.36 -14.42
C GLU A 166 4.14 -6.65 -14.56
N LEU A 167 4.14 -5.32 -14.43
CA LEU A 167 5.34 -4.49 -14.44
C LEU A 167 6.01 -4.40 -13.06
N ILE A 168 5.34 -4.82 -11.98
CA ILE A 168 5.89 -4.73 -10.63
C ILE A 168 7.09 -5.67 -10.48
N GLU A 169 8.21 -5.11 -10.02
CA GLU A 169 9.40 -5.83 -9.56
C GLU A 169 9.27 -6.22 -8.09
N ARG A 170 8.78 -5.29 -7.26
CA ARG A 170 8.51 -5.51 -5.83
C ARG A 170 7.61 -4.44 -5.21
N VAL A 171 7.07 -4.73 -4.03
CA VAL A 171 6.48 -3.76 -3.11
C VAL A 171 7.32 -3.71 -1.84
N ASP A 172 7.91 -2.55 -1.53
CA ASP A 172 8.67 -2.29 -0.31
C ASP A 172 7.75 -1.60 0.72
N PHE A 173 7.65 -2.14 1.94
CA PHE A 173 6.76 -1.61 2.98
C PHE A 173 7.47 -1.34 4.32
N ARG A 174 6.98 -0.31 5.01
CA ARG A 174 7.49 0.18 6.29
C ARG A 174 6.35 0.68 7.16
N LYS A 175 6.09 0.03 8.30
CA LYS A 175 4.98 0.40 9.19
C LYS A 175 5.44 1.13 10.45
N GLY A 176 4.63 2.09 10.90
CA GLY A 176 4.91 2.99 12.01
C GLY A 176 5.88 4.14 11.67
N PRO A 177 5.85 5.24 12.45
CA PRO A 177 6.48 6.52 12.10
C PRO A 177 7.99 6.57 12.44
N TYR A 178 8.77 5.55 12.08
CA TYR A 178 10.15 5.37 12.56
C TYR A 178 11.25 5.79 11.57
N TYR A 179 10.88 6.16 10.35
CA TYR A 179 11.81 6.36 9.22
C TYR A 179 11.88 7.84 8.82
N ALA A 180 13.10 8.38 8.63
CA ALA A 180 13.30 9.82 8.43
C ALA A 180 12.84 10.34 7.06
N ASP A 181 12.92 9.50 6.03
CA ASP A 181 12.50 9.78 4.66
C ASP A 181 10.98 9.68 4.46
N LEU A 182 10.24 9.12 5.43
CA LEU A 182 8.77 9.09 5.44
C LEU A 182 8.20 10.30 6.20
N GLY A 183 7.30 11.02 5.54
CA GLY A 183 6.65 12.25 6.01
C GLY A 183 5.14 12.11 6.10
N ASP A 184 4.45 12.94 5.32
CA ASP A 184 2.99 13.01 5.28
C ASP A 184 2.32 11.65 5.01
N PHE A 185 1.13 11.47 5.58
CA PHE A 185 0.31 10.27 5.52
C PHE A 185 1.03 8.97 5.96
N SER A 186 2.13 9.02 6.71
CA SER A 186 2.92 7.81 7.06
C SER A 186 2.70 7.27 8.48
N SER A 187 1.64 7.70 9.16
CA SER A 187 1.32 7.33 10.55
C SER A 187 1.18 5.82 10.76
N ALA A 188 0.35 5.14 9.95
CA ALA A 188 0.18 3.69 10.02
C ALA A 188 1.36 2.98 9.32
N GLY A 189 1.79 3.53 8.18
CA GLY A 189 2.95 3.07 7.43
C GLY A 189 3.05 3.65 6.02
N ALA A 190 3.86 3.01 5.19
CA ALA A 190 4.04 3.34 3.79
C ALA A 190 4.33 2.10 2.92
N ALA A 191 4.02 2.21 1.62
CA ALA A 191 4.44 1.28 0.57
C ALA A 191 5.00 2.03 -0.66
N ASP A 192 6.12 1.54 -1.22
CA ASP A 192 6.64 1.96 -2.52
C ASP A 192 6.60 0.77 -3.50
N ILE A 193 5.89 0.94 -4.60
CA ILE A 193 5.68 -0.05 -5.65
C ILE A 193 6.74 0.21 -6.74
N HIS A 194 7.69 -0.69 -6.89
CA HIS A 194 8.76 -0.56 -7.88
C HIS A 194 8.42 -1.32 -9.16
N TYR A 195 8.59 -0.67 -10.31
CA TYR A 195 8.49 -1.32 -11.61
C TYR A 195 9.84 -1.84 -12.09
N VAL A 196 9.80 -2.93 -12.85
CA VAL A 196 10.96 -3.46 -13.56
C VAL A 196 11.58 -2.40 -14.47
N SER A 197 12.91 -2.36 -14.53
CA SER A 197 13.62 -1.45 -15.46
C SER A 197 13.77 -2.01 -16.88
N PHE A 198 13.48 -3.30 -17.08
CA PHE A 198 13.49 -4.03 -18.36
C PHE A 198 12.68 -5.32 -18.21
N LEU A 199 11.91 -5.72 -19.24
CA LEU A 199 11.26 -7.02 -19.33
C LEU A 199 12.13 -8.01 -20.14
N PRO A 200 12.52 -9.18 -19.59
CA PRO A 200 13.29 -10.20 -20.32
C PRO A 200 12.58 -10.77 -21.55
N GLN A 201 11.25 -10.80 -21.52
CA GLN A 201 10.36 -11.20 -22.62
C GLN A 201 9.23 -10.18 -22.71
N SER A 202 8.78 -9.88 -23.92
CA SER A 202 7.53 -9.14 -24.16
C SER A 202 6.36 -9.97 -23.67
N ILE A 203 5.30 -9.34 -23.17
CA ILE A 203 4.09 -9.97 -22.68
C ILE A 203 2.92 -9.50 -23.56
N ALA A 204 2.15 -10.44 -24.09
CA ALA A 204 0.82 -10.20 -24.62
C ALA A 204 -0.16 -11.11 -23.88
N GLN A 205 -1.19 -10.53 -23.27
CA GLN A 205 -2.14 -11.24 -22.43
C GLN A 205 -3.57 -10.81 -22.76
N VAL A 206 -4.48 -11.77 -22.77
CA VAL A 206 -5.91 -11.54 -22.91
C VAL A 206 -6.65 -12.32 -21.82
N GLU A 207 -7.68 -11.70 -21.25
CA GLU A 207 -8.47 -12.26 -20.17
C GLU A 207 -9.96 -12.06 -20.41
N GLY A 208 -10.77 -12.99 -19.92
CA GLY A 208 -12.23 -12.88 -19.90
C GLY A 208 -12.81 -13.66 -18.72
N GLY A 209 -13.96 -13.24 -18.18
CA GLY A 209 -14.54 -13.86 -17.00
C GLY A 209 -16.03 -13.61 -16.78
N SER A 210 -16.48 -13.89 -15.56
CA SER A 210 -17.79 -13.47 -15.04
C SER A 210 -17.99 -11.96 -15.18
N PHE A 211 -19.25 -11.52 -15.16
CA PHE A 211 -19.60 -10.12 -14.90
C PHE A 211 -19.00 -9.11 -15.90
N GLY A 212 -19.01 -9.48 -17.18
CA GLY A 212 -18.50 -8.65 -18.27
C GLY A 212 -16.98 -8.49 -18.30
N TYR A 213 -16.25 -9.05 -17.32
CA TYR A 213 -14.82 -8.86 -17.18
C TYR A 213 -14.06 -9.20 -18.46
N ALA A 214 -13.32 -8.23 -18.98
CA ALA A 214 -12.41 -8.37 -20.10
C ALA A 214 -11.17 -7.50 -19.89
N ARG A 215 -9.99 -8.08 -20.08
CA ARG A 215 -8.71 -7.37 -19.96
C ARG A 215 -7.78 -7.74 -21.11
N SER A 216 -6.97 -6.81 -21.56
CA SER A 216 -5.92 -7.04 -22.54
C SER A 216 -4.70 -6.20 -22.22
N LEU A 217 -3.54 -6.84 -22.13
CA LEU A 217 -2.26 -6.21 -21.82
C LEU A 217 -1.26 -6.52 -22.94
N TYR A 218 -0.54 -5.48 -23.36
CA TYR A 218 0.70 -5.60 -24.11
C TYR A 218 1.81 -4.88 -23.37
N ALA A 219 2.94 -5.54 -23.13
CA ALA A 219 4.15 -4.92 -22.59
C ALA A 219 5.39 -5.46 -23.31
N SER A 220 6.39 -4.61 -23.56
CA SER A 220 7.63 -5.03 -24.22
C SER A 220 8.81 -4.20 -23.76
N SER A 221 10.03 -4.72 -23.95
CA SER A 221 11.25 -3.96 -23.73
C SER A 221 12.24 -4.10 -24.89
N HIS A 222 12.83 -2.98 -25.29
CA HIS A 222 13.77 -2.92 -26.42
C HIS A 222 14.98 -2.06 -26.06
N LEU A 223 16.17 -2.51 -26.45
CA LEU A 223 17.40 -1.71 -26.34
C LEU A 223 17.37 -0.57 -27.36
N VAL A 224 17.50 0.68 -26.89
CA VAL A 224 17.53 1.89 -27.71
C VAL A 224 18.76 2.73 -27.35
N GLY A 225 19.74 2.73 -28.26
CA GLY A 225 21.03 3.36 -28.05
C GLY A 225 21.86 2.60 -26.99
N SER A 226 21.92 3.15 -25.77
CA SER A 226 22.68 2.58 -24.64
C SER A 226 21.83 2.38 -23.38
N GLY A 227 20.50 2.38 -23.53
CA GLY A 227 19.53 2.12 -22.47
C GLY A 227 18.31 1.39 -23.04
N ASN A 228 17.39 0.98 -22.18
CA ASN A 228 16.20 0.23 -22.55
C ASN A 228 14.98 1.14 -22.59
N ILE A 229 14.06 0.92 -23.54
CA ILE A 229 12.68 1.40 -23.48
C ILE A 229 11.81 0.22 -23.07
N LEU A 230 11.14 0.35 -21.92
CA LEU A 230 9.97 -0.43 -21.55
C LEU A 230 8.72 0.33 -21.99
N SER A 231 7.81 -0.33 -22.70
CA SER A 231 6.49 0.20 -23.03
C SER A 231 5.41 -0.80 -22.61
N ALA A 232 4.25 -0.30 -22.16
CA ALA A 232 3.08 -1.12 -21.88
C ALA A 232 1.77 -0.37 -22.13
N VAL A 233 0.73 -1.10 -22.51
CA VAL A 233 -0.66 -0.63 -22.64
C VAL A 233 -1.60 -1.71 -22.08
N GLU A 234 -2.49 -1.32 -21.17
CA GLU A 234 -3.59 -2.13 -20.67
C GLU A 234 -4.93 -1.54 -21.15
N LEU A 235 -5.84 -2.40 -21.57
CA LEU A 235 -7.26 -2.11 -21.79
C LEU A 235 -8.09 -2.99 -20.85
N PHE A 236 -9.09 -2.41 -20.20
CA PHE A 236 -9.89 -3.07 -19.18
C PHE A 236 -11.37 -2.70 -19.30
N HIS A 237 -12.25 -3.68 -19.06
CA HIS A 237 -13.70 -3.53 -18.89
C HIS A 237 -14.20 -4.47 -17.78
N ASN A 238 -15.08 -4.00 -16.89
CA ASN A 238 -15.79 -4.84 -15.93
C ASN A 238 -17.19 -4.27 -15.63
N ASP A 239 -18.22 -5.11 -15.67
CA ASP A 239 -19.61 -4.70 -15.33
C ASP A 239 -19.96 -4.96 -13.86
N GLY A 240 -19.28 -5.92 -13.22
CA GLY A 240 -19.62 -6.39 -11.87
C GLY A 240 -20.92 -7.21 -11.82
N PRO A 241 -21.25 -7.80 -10.67
CA PRO A 241 -22.47 -8.62 -10.49
C PRO A 241 -23.76 -7.80 -10.40
N TRP A 242 -23.69 -6.50 -10.66
CA TRP A 242 -24.70 -5.48 -10.39
C TRP A 242 -25.83 -5.50 -11.42
N THR A 243 -27.04 -5.11 -10.99
CA THR A 243 -28.20 -4.97 -11.90
C THR A 243 -28.04 -3.77 -12.83
N GLU A 244 -27.60 -2.62 -12.29
CA GLU A 244 -27.07 -1.51 -13.06
C GLU A 244 -25.54 -1.70 -13.16
N PRO A 245 -24.98 -2.01 -14.35
CA PRO A 245 -23.58 -2.39 -14.48
C PRO A 245 -22.65 -1.20 -14.23
N ASP A 246 -21.51 -1.46 -13.58
CA ASP A 246 -20.43 -0.48 -13.39
C ASP A 246 -19.93 0.06 -14.74
N ASP A 247 -20.03 -0.72 -15.83
CA ASP A 247 -19.53 -0.39 -17.18
C ASP A 247 -18.07 0.13 -17.16
N TYR A 248 -17.29 -0.27 -16.15
CA TYR A 248 -16.03 0.38 -15.80
C TYR A 248 -14.97 0.06 -16.85
N LYS A 249 -14.63 1.09 -17.63
CA LYS A 249 -13.59 1.03 -18.65
C LYS A 249 -12.39 1.82 -18.20
N ARG A 250 -11.20 1.30 -18.48
CA ARG A 250 -9.98 2.12 -18.41
C ARG A 250 -8.95 1.74 -19.47
N ILE A 251 -8.06 2.69 -19.70
CA ILE A 251 -6.81 2.51 -20.44
C ILE A 251 -5.64 2.96 -19.57
N ASN A 252 -4.61 2.12 -19.46
CA ASN A 252 -3.33 2.48 -18.87
C ASN A 252 -2.23 2.44 -19.94
N GLY A 253 -1.27 3.35 -19.84
CA GLY A 253 -0.09 3.41 -20.68
C GLY A 253 1.15 3.73 -19.86
N VAL A 254 2.23 2.98 -20.07
CA VAL A 254 3.53 3.19 -19.42
C VAL A 254 4.62 3.27 -20.48
N LEU A 255 5.51 4.25 -20.35
CA LEU A 255 6.72 4.37 -21.17
C LEU A 255 7.89 4.76 -20.27
N ARG A 256 8.89 3.87 -20.15
CA ARG A 256 10.06 4.05 -19.28
C ARG A 256 11.35 3.88 -20.09
N TYR A 257 12.16 4.92 -20.17
CA TYR A 257 13.55 4.80 -20.60
C TYR A 257 14.44 4.59 -19.37
N SER A 258 15.30 3.57 -19.38
CA SER A 258 16.21 3.25 -18.27
C SER A 258 17.62 3.00 -18.78
N ARG A 259 18.64 3.41 -18.01
CA ARG A 259 20.05 3.13 -18.33
C ARG A 259 20.89 3.11 -17.05
N GLY A 260 21.71 2.08 -16.90
CA GLY A 260 22.67 1.98 -15.80
C GLY A 260 22.83 0.57 -15.26
N THR A 261 23.47 0.50 -14.10
CA THR A 261 23.46 -0.62 -13.15
C THR A 261 22.65 -0.20 -11.91
N PRO A 262 22.37 -1.08 -10.93
CA PRO A 262 21.74 -0.70 -9.67
C PRO A 262 22.53 0.35 -8.86
N GLU A 263 23.84 0.43 -9.07
CA GLU A 263 24.72 1.39 -8.41
C GLU A 263 24.83 2.71 -9.16
N TRP A 264 24.75 2.72 -10.50
CA TRP A 264 24.81 3.97 -11.27
C TRP A 264 23.86 3.94 -12.45
N GLY A 265 22.87 4.82 -12.43
CA GLY A 265 21.87 4.85 -13.47
C GLY A 265 20.94 6.06 -13.45
N TYR A 266 20.07 6.09 -14.45
CA TYR A 266 18.93 6.99 -14.51
C TYR A 266 17.76 6.34 -15.21
N SER A 267 16.57 6.87 -14.94
CA SER A 267 15.36 6.50 -15.65
C SER A 267 14.43 7.69 -15.85
N ILE A 268 13.68 7.68 -16.95
CA ILE A 268 12.60 8.64 -17.24
C ILE A 268 11.35 7.83 -17.49
N THR A 269 10.29 8.06 -16.72
CA THR A 269 9.04 7.29 -16.79
C THR A 269 7.86 8.22 -17.02
N SER A 270 7.10 7.95 -18.07
CA SER A 270 5.78 8.53 -18.33
C SER A 270 4.72 7.47 -18.02
N MET A 271 3.65 7.86 -17.32
CA MET A 271 2.48 7.01 -17.09
C MET A 271 1.21 7.79 -17.34
N SER A 272 0.25 7.18 -18.04
CA SER A 272 -1.05 7.76 -18.36
C SER A 272 -2.17 6.78 -18.01
N TYR A 273 -3.22 7.30 -17.39
CA TYR A 273 -4.47 6.60 -17.07
C TYR A 273 -5.65 7.48 -17.47
N ALA A 274 -6.69 6.85 -17.99
CA ALA A 274 -8.04 7.40 -18.04
C ALA A 274 -9.04 6.26 -17.83
N GLY A 275 -10.07 6.49 -17.02
CA GLY A 275 -11.17 5.54 -16.81
C GLY A 275 -12.49 6.21 -16.51
N ASN A 276 -13.59 5.54 -16.83
CA ASN A 276 -14.96 6.01 -16.63
C ASN A 276 -15.86 4.85 -16.15
N TRP A 277 -16.81 5.13 -15.25
CA TRP A 277 -17.70 4.12 -14.66
C TRP A 277 -19.07 4.70 -14.26
N ASN A 278 -20.03 3.80 -14.06
CA ASN A 278 -21.20 4.03 -13.22
C ASN A 278 -20.87 3.57 -11.80
N ALA A 279 -21.34 4.29 -10.79
CA ALA A 279 -21.11 3.94 -9.40
C ALA A 279 -22.27 3.09 -8.89
N THR A 280 -21.92 1.96 -8.29
CA THR A 280 -22.84 1.13 -7.53
C THR A 280 -22.56 1.38 -6.05
N ASP A 281 -22.99 2.54 -5.55
CA ASP A 281 -22.78 2.97 -4.15
C ASP A 281 -23.45 2.02 -3.13
N GLN A 282 -23.07 2.16 -1.86
CA GLN A 282 -23.61 1.36 -0.77
C GLN A 282 -25.14 1.48 -0.64
N ILE A 283 -25.79 0.37 -0.29
CA ILE A 283 -27.25 0.28 -0.12
C ILE A 283 -27.64 0.21 1.36
N ALA A 284 -28.72 0.89 1.73
CA ALA A 284 -29.33 0.77 3.05
C ALA A 284 -29.87 -0.66 3.27
N GLN A 285 -29.55 -1.28 4.40
CA GLN A 285 -29.95 -2.65 4.71
C GLN A 285 -31.47 -2.84 4.67
N ARG A 286 -32.25 -1.87 5.15
CA ARG A 286 -33.72 -1.94 5.12
C ARG A 286 -34.32 -2.01 3.71
N ALA A 287 -33.60 -1.57 2.68
CA ALA A 287 -34.10 -1.60 1.29
C ALA A 287 -34.44 -3.04 0.84
N LEU A 288 -33.67 -4.02 1.30
CA LEU A 288 -33.90 -5.46 1.05
C LEU A 288 -35.23 -5.97 1.62
N ASP A 289 -35.68 -5.40 2.74
CA ASP A 289 -36.89 -5.82 3.45
C ASP A 289 -38.15 -5.04 2.99
N VAL A 290 -38.00 -3.76 2.64
CA VAL A 290 -39.14 -2.87 2.34
C VAL A 290 -39.45 -2.69 0.86
N ILE A 291 -38.48 -2.90 -0.04
CA ILE A 291 -38.67 -2.75 -1.49
C ILE A 291 -38.94 -4.14 -2.11
N PRO A 292 -40.15 -4.45 -2.62
CA PRO A 292 -40.50 -5.79 -3.07
C PRO A 292 -39.65 -6.26 -4.27
N GLY A 293 -38.78 -7.24 -4.02
CA GLY A 293 -37.93 -7.85 -5.05
C GLY A 293 -36.57 -7.19 -5.25
N PHE A 294 -36.19 -6.23 -4.41
CA PHE A 294 -34.86 -5.62 -4.38
C PHE A 294 -33.83 -6.62 -3.85
N ASP A 295 -32.76 -6.88 -4.61
CA ASP A 295 -31.64 -7.73 -4.23
C ASP A 295 -30.42 -6.89 -3.82
N ARG A 296 -29.46 -7.50 -3.13
CA ARG A 296 -28.22 -6.84 -2.69
C ARG A 296 -27.35 -6.29 -3.83
N PHE A 297 -27.56 -6.76 -5.06
CA PHE A 297 -26.83 -6.29 -6.25
C PHE A 297 -27.59 -5.20 -7.04
N ASP A 298 -28.77 -4.79 -6.59
CA ASP A 298 -29.48 -3.63 -7.12
C ASP A 298 -28.89 -2.32 -6.55
N SER A 299 -29.14 -1.21 -7.23
CA SER A 299 -28.80 0.15 -6.78
C SER A 299 -30.05 0.99 -6.52
N LEU A 300 -29.96 1.97 -5.63
CA LEU A 300 -31.06 2.89 -5.30
C LEU A 300 -31.12 4.13 -6.23
N GLY A 301 -30.08 4.32 -7.05
CA GLY A 301 -30.00 5.25 -8.18
C GLY A 301 -29.30 4.59 -9.37
N SER A 302 -29.51 5.11 -10.58
CA SER A 302 -28.94 4.55 -11.84
C SER A 302 -28.09 5.56 -12.62
N ASN A 303 -27.68 6.64 -11.95
CA ASN A 303 -27.04 7.81 -12.57
C ASN A 303 -25.83 8.32 -11.77
N ASP A 304 -25.36 7.60 -10.75
CA ASP A 304 -24.10 7.86 -10.05
C ASP A 304 -22.92 7.28 -10.84
N GLY A 305 -21.68 7.70 -10.58
CA GLY A 305 -20.51 7.29 -11.37
C GLY A 305 -19.46 8.38 -11.49
N GLY A 306 -18.58 8.26 -12.46
CA GLY A 306 -17.55 9.28 -12.66
C GLY A 306 -16.57 8.97 -13.78
N ASP A 307 -15.62 9.87 -13.96
CA ASP A 307 -14.40 9.62 -14.71
C ASP A 307 -13.18 10.22 -14.00
N SER A 308 -12.02 9.63 -14.26
CA SER A 308 -10.75 10.11 -13.71
C SER A 308 -9.61 9.83 -14.67
N GLN A 309 -8.63 10.73 -14.67
CA GLN A 309 -7.43 10.62 -15.48
C GLN A 309 -6.19 11.09 -14.70
N ARG A 310 -5.05 10.46 -14.97
CA ARG A 310 -3.76 10.79 -14.36
C ARG A 310 -2.67 10.71 -15.41
N HIS A 311 -1.91 11.79 -15.58
CA HIS A 311 -0.77 11.84 -16.51
C HIS A 311 0.47 12.30 -15.76
N SER A 312 1.48 11.44 -15.68
CA SER A 312 2.69 11.70 -14.89
C SER A 312 3.97 11.57 -15.72
N LEU A 313 4.96 12.37 -15.36
CA LEU A 313 6.33 12.28 -15.86
C LEU A 313 7.28 12.34 -14.67
N SER A 314 8.20 11.40 -14.58
CA SER A 314 9.26 11.37 -13.58
C SER A 314 10.62 11.11 -14.19
N ALA A 315 11.65 11.66 -13.57
CA ALA A 315 13.06 11.45 -13.89
C ALA A 315 13.82 11.14 -12.60
N GLU A 316 14.47 9.99 -12.59
CA GLU A 316 15.25 9.48 -11.45
C GLU A 316 16.70 9.30 -11.88
N TRP A 317 17.64 9.62 -10.98
CA TRP A 317 19.07 9.39 -11.14
C TRP A 317 19.68 8.94 -9.82
N HIS A 318 20.58 7.97 -9.87
CA HIS A 318 21.32 7.48 -8.71
C HIS A 318 22.80 7.22 -9.02
N ARG A 319 23.60 7.30 -7.96
CA ARG A 319 24.99 6.85 -7.89
C ARG A 319 25.27 6.29 -6.49
N ALA A 320 25.84 5.10 -6.41
CA ALA A 320 26.47 4.54 -5.23
C ALA A 320 27.93 4.15 -5.57
N ASP A 321 28.82 4.39 -4.61
CA ASP A 321 30.21 3.93 -4.60
C ASP A 321 30.61 3.55 -3.16
N THR A 322 31.90 3.30 -2.92
CA THR A 322 32.40 2.89 -1.60
C THR A 322 32.27 3.96 -0.52
N ASP A 323 32.16 5.23 -0.92
CA ASP A 323 32.30 6.38 -0.03
C ASP A 323 30.95 7.08 0.16
N SER A 324 30.06 6.98 -0.84
CA SER A 324 28.75 7.64 -0.83
C SER A 324 27.68 6.97 -1.68
N SER A 325 26.42 7.29 -1.39
CA SER A 325 25.27 7.02 -2.25
C SER A 325 24.42 8.28 -2.41
N THR A 326 23.86 8.49 -3.60
CA THR A 326 23.02 9.64 -3.94
C THR A 326 21.85 9.18 -4.77
N LYS A 327 20.65 9.68 -4.48
CA LYS A 327 19.45 9.47 -5.30
C LYS A 327 18.70 10.78 -5.46
N VAL A 328 18.25 11.07 -6.68
CA VAL A 328 17.45 12.25 -7.01
C VAL A 328 16.27 11.81 -7.87
N LEU A 329 15.06 12.13 -7.45
CA LEU A 329 13.80 11.94 -8.19
C LEU A 329 13.15 13.31 -8.37
N LEU A 330 12.97 13.71 -9.63
CA LEU A 330 12.10 14.83 -10.03
C LEU A 330 10.82 14.23 -10.61
N TYR A 331 9.66 14.77 -10.25
CA TYR A 331 8.37 14.32 -10.77
C TYR A 331 7.39 15.46 -10.96
N GLY A 332 6.44 15.26 -11.86
CA GLY A 332 5.22 16.05 -11.93
C GLY A 332 4.09 15.25 -12.55
N PHE A 333 2.85 15.60 -12.22
CA PHE A 333 1.67 14.97 -12.79
C PHE A 333 0.47 15.91 -12.85
N TYR A 334 -0.40 15.65 -13.81
CA TYR A 334 -1.75 16.16 -13.89
C TYR A 334 -2.73 15.09 -13.39
N TYR A 335 -3.78 15.52 -12.70
CA TYR A 335 -4.88 14.67 -12.24
C TYR A 335 -6.21 15.39 -12.43
N ASP A 336 -7.25 14.61 -12.75
CA ASP A 336 -8.64 15.04 -12.93
C ASP A 336 -9.55 13.96 -12.33
N LEU A 337 -10.64 14.39 -11.69
CA LEU A 337 -11.73 13.57 -11.19
C LEU A 337 -13.04 14.35 -11.31
N ASP A 338 -14.03 13.69 -11.88
CA ASP A 338 -15.45 14.05 -11.77
C ASP A 338 -16.18 12.83 -11.16
N LEU A 339 -16.83 13.02 -10.01
CA LEU A 339 -17.44 11.95 -9.21
C LEU A 339 -18.84 12.35 -8.74
N PHE A 340 -19.84 11.59 -9.17
CA PHE A 340 -21.23 11.67 -8.77
C PHE A 340 -21.59 10.53 -7.82
N SER A 341 -22.18 10.86 -6.67
CA SER A 341 -22.62 9.90 -5.65
C SER A 341 -23.97 10.29 -5.04
N ASN A 342 -24.72 9.28 -4.57
CA ASN A 342 -25.98 9.47 -3.86
C ASN A 342 -26.28 8.32 -2.88
N PHE A 343 -25.64 8.34 -1.72
CA PHE A 343 -25.74 7.28 -0.70
C PHE A 343 -26.65 7.60 0.50
N THR A 344 -27.22 8.81 0.58
CA THR A 344 -28.29 9.23 1.52
C THR A 344 -29.68 9.24 0.86
N TYR A 345 -29.71 9.23 -0.48
CA TYR A 345 -30.84 9.10 -1.41
C TYR A 345 -31.76 10.32 -1.48
N PHE A 346 -32.53 10.58 -0.42
CA PHE A 346 -33.52 11.67 -0.30
C PHE A 346 -33.58 12.22 1.14
N LEU A 347 -32.48 12.16 1.89
CA LEU A 347 -32.36 12.65 3.27
C LEU A 347 -32.70 14.14 3.35
N ASP A 348 -32.04 14.95 2.52
CA ASP A 348 -32.13 16.40 2.55
C ASP A 348 -33.19 16.92 1.59
N SER A 349 -33.29 16.35 0.38
CA SER A 349 -34.14 16.90 -0.68
C SER A 349 -35.14 15.90 -1.27
N PRO A 350 -36.42 16.29 -1.48
CA PRO A 350 -37.35 15.50 -2.30
C PRO A 350 -36.94 15.40 -3.79
N GLN A 351 -35.94 16.16 -4.23
CA GLN A 351 -35.33 16.03 -5.57
C GLN A 351 -34.23 14.96 -5.62
N GLY A 352 -33.80 14.45 -4.46
CA GLY A 352 -32.69 13.53 -4.28
C GLY A 352 -31.37 14.22 -3.94
N ASP A 353 -30.51 13.53 -3.20
CA ASP A 353 -29.31 14.14 -2.58
C ASP A 353 -28.06 14.06 -3.47
N GLN A 354 -28.17 13.57 -4.71
CA GLN A 354 -27.03 13.40 -5.62
C GLN A 354 -26.16 14.66 -5.68
N PHE A 355 -24.85 14.49 -5.52
CA PHE A 355 -23.88 15.57 -5.60
C PHE A 355 -22.70 15.18 -6.49
N GLU A 356 -21.88 16.17 -6.82
CA GLU A 356 -20.70 16.08 -7.67
C GLU A 356 -19.47 16.60 -6.93
N GLN A 357 -18.41 15.80 -6.90
CA GLN A 357 -17.09 16.16 -6.36
C GLN A 357 -16.09 16.28 -7.51
N GLU A 358 -15.61 17.49 -7.76
CA GLU A 358 -14.58 17.79 -8.76
C GLU A 358 -13.20 17.89 -8.08
N ASP A 359 -12.15 17.31 -8.67
CA ASP A 359 -10.75 17.56 -8.29
C ASP A 359 -9.84 17.58 -9.52
N LYS A 360 -9.23 18.74 -9.80
CA LYS A 360 -8.36 18.98 -10.94
C LYS A 360 -7.08 19.63 -10.46
N ARG A 361 -5.93 19.00 -10.71
CA ARG A 361 -4.64 19.52 -10.18
C ARG A 361 -3.43 19.30 -11.08
N GLY A 362 -2.49 20.24 -10.97
CA GLY A 362 -1.11 20.09 -11.41
C GLY A 362 -0.19 19.97 -10.20
N VAL A 363 0.61 18.90 -10.15
CA VAL A 363 1.52 18.59 -9.05
C VAL A 363 2.96 18.53 -9.55
N GLY A 364 3.89 19.08 -8.78
CA GLY A 364 5.33 18.98 -9.03
C GLY A 364 6.09 18.70 -7.73
N GLY A 365 7.20 17.98 -7.82
CA GLY A 365 8.03 17.74 -6.64
C GLY A 365 9.39 17.12 -6.91
N LEU A 366 10.20 17.14 -5.85
CA LEU A 366 11.58 16.64 -5.84
C LEU A 366 11.80 15.84 -4.55
N LYS A 367 12.44 14.68 -4.67
CA LYS A 367 13.02 13.94 -3.55
C LYS A 367 14.51 13.74 -3.83
N ALA A 368 15.38 14.18 -2.93
CA ALA A 368 16.82 13.97 -3.01
C ALA A 368 17.34 13.39 -1.69
N SER A 369 18.30 12.48 -1.78
CA SER A 369 19.07 11.99 -0.64
C SER A 369 20.53 11.80 -1.01
N HIS A 370 21.41 12.00 -0.04
CA HIS A 370 22.82 11.70 -0.13
C HIS A 370 23.31 11.09 1.18
N THR A 371 23.96 9.94 1.09
CA THR A 371 24.48 9.15 2.20
C THR A 371 26.01 9.11 2.11
N TRP A 372 26.70 9.40 3.20
CA TRP A 372 28.13 9.15 3.36
C TRP A 372 28.37 7.87 4.17
N TYR A 373 29.32 7.06 3.71
CA TYR A 373 29.83 5.89 4.42
C TYR A 373 31.15 6.26 5.12
N GLY A 374 31.33 5.84 6.36
CA GLY A 374 32.54 6.12 7.13
C GLY A 374 32.53 5.48 8.52
N ASP A 375 33.34 5.99 9.44
CA ASP A 375 33.39 5.51 10.82
C ASP A 375 33.23 6.62 11.87
N ILE A 376 32.72 6.24 13.04
CA ILE A 376 32.77 7.05 14.26
C ILE A 376 33.30 6.19 15.41
N PHE A 377 34.40 6.63 16.04
CA PHE A 377 35.11 5.83 17.05
C PHE A 377 35.51 4.41 16.57
N SER A 378 35.89 4.27 15.28
CA SER A 378 36.17 2.99 14.64
C SER A 378 34.97 2.02 14.63
N ARG A 379 33.77 2.59 14.44
CA ARG A 379 32.50 1.87 14.23
C ARG A 379 31.87 2.33 12.93
N ASP A 380 31.46 1.39 12.10
CA ASP A 380 30.85 1.68 10.79
C ASP A 380 29.61 2.55 10.96
N MET A 381 29.49 3.56 10.11
CA MET A 381 28.50 4.61 10.20
C MET A 381 28.01 5.03 8.82
N GLU A 382 26.69 5.17 8.70
CA GLU A 382 26.03 5.82 7.57
C GLU A 382 25.46 7.16 8.04
N ASN A 383 25.67 8.23 7.29
CA ASN A 383 24.99 9.51 7.50
C ASN A 383 24.25 9.91 6.24
N THR A 384 22.93 10.03 6.31
CA THR A 384 22.07 10.47 5.21
C THR A 384 21.58 11.88 5.49
N VAL A 385 21.71 12.77 4.52
CA VAL A 385 20.89 13.99 4.40
C VAL A 385 19.87 13.78 3.30
N GLY A 386 18.69 14.37 3.44
CA GLY A 386 17.69 14.34 2.40
C GLY A 386 16.76 15.54 2.43
N LEU A 387 16.07 15.72 1.32
CA LEU A 387 15.20 16.84 1.02
C LEU A 387 14.01 16.35 0.22
N GLN A 388 12.81 16.73 0.64
CA GLN A 388 11.58 16.54 -0.11
C GLN A 388 10.92 17.90 -0.31
N ILE A 389 10.46 18.15 -1.53
CA ILE A 389 9.69 19.33 -1.92
C ILE A 389 8.49 18.84 -2.72
N ARG A 390 7.30 19.36 -2.43
CA ARG A 390 6.08 19.13 -3.19
C ARG A 390 5.33 20.45 -3.35
N SER A 391 4.64 20.61 -4.47
CA SER A 391 3.64 21.66 -4.63
C SER A 391 2.51 21.19 -5.52
N ASP A 392 1.29 21.44 -5.07
CA ASP A 392 0.04 21.11 -5.73
C ASP A 392 -0.69 22.43 -6.02
N SER A 393 -1.08 22.65 -7.27
CA SER A 393 -2.06 23.66 -7.65
C SER A 393 -3.34 22.91 -7.99
N ILE A 394 -4.38 23.16 -7.20
CA ILE A 394 -5.61 22.38 -7.12
C ILE A 394 -6.78 23.32 -7.40
N LYS A 395 -7.72 22.83 -8.20
CA LYS A 395 -9.09 23.33 -8.29
C LYS A 395 -9.99 22.20 -7.82
N ASN A 396 -10.89 22.42 -6.89
CA ASN A 396 -11.84 21.40 -6.48
C ASN A 396 -13.20 22.03 -6.14
N GLY A 397 -14.24 21.20 -6.03
CA GLY A 397 -15.58 21.69 -5.73
C GLY A 397 -16.53 20.61 -5.27
N LEU A 398 -17.64 21.04 -4.70
CA LEU A 398 -18.78 20.21 -4.29
C LEU A 398 -20.06 20.90 -4.77
N PHE A 399 -20.80 20.23 -5.66
CA PHE A 399 -21.97 20.78 -6.34
C PHE A 399 -23.19 19.88 -6.14
N GLN A 400 -24.36 20.47 -5.96
CA GLN A 400 -25.63 19.76 -5.89
C GLN A 400 -26.10 19.40 -7.30
N THR A 401 -26.46 18.15 -7.55
CA THR A 401 -26.89 17.71 -8.89
C THR A 401 -28.18 16.90 -8.89
N VAL A 402 -28.83 16.83 -10.05
CA VAL A 402 -29.94 15.91 -10.31
C VAL A 402 -29.74 15.31 -11.71
N ASN A 403 -29.46 14.00 -11.79
CA ASN A 403 -29.03 13.31 -13.01
C ASN A 403 -27.72 13.89 -13.60
N ARG A 404 -26.69 14.07 -12.76
CA ARG A 404 -25.39 14.66 -13.15
C ARG A 404 -25.49 16.06 -13.77
N HIS A 405 -26.50 16.82 -13.40
CA HIS A 405 -26.65 18.23 -13.78
C HIS A 405 -26.65 19.11 -12.53
N ARG A 406 -25.63 19.99 -12.41
CA ARG A 406 -25.52 21.00 -11.35
C ARG A 406 -26.78 21.87 -11.32
N THR A 407 -27.47 21.92 -10.18
CA THR A 407 -28.74 22.64 -10.00
C THR A 407 -28.97 22.97 -8.53
N ASP A 408 -29.62 24.10 -8.28
CA ASP A 408 -30.25 24.36 -6.99
C ASP A 408 -31.31 23.28 -6.70
N LYS A 409 -31.47 22.95 -5.42
CA LYS A 409 -32.52 22.06 -4.90
C LYS A 409 -33.33 22.80 -3.84
N VAL A 410 -34.43 22.20 -3.39
CA VAL A 410 -35.09 22.58 -2.14
C VAL A 410 -35.03 21.45 -1.12
N ASP A 411 -35.05 21.80 0.15
CA ASP A 411 -35.24 20.84 1.24
C ASP A 411 -36.73 20.48 1.45
N TYR A 412 -37.05 19.81 2.57
CA TYR A 412 -38.42 19.44 2.93
C TYR A 412 -39.27 20.58 3.52
N ASP A 413 -38.66 21.67 4.00
CA ASP A 413 -39.37 22.86 4.51
C ASP A 413 -39.58 23.94 3.41
N GLY A 414 -38.90 23.78 2.27
CA GLY A 414 -38.98 24.63 1.09
C GLY A 414 -37.87 25.69 1.01
N GLU A 415 -36.82 25.57 1.81
CA GLU A 415 -35.63 26.42 1.72
C GLU A 415 -34.73 25.95 0.56
N THR A 416 -33.92 26.86 0.00
CA THR A 416 -33.09 26.56 -1.17
C THR A 416 -31.72 26.04 -0.77
N ILE A 417 -31.41 24.82 -1.21
CA ILE A 417 -30.06 24.26 -1.16
C ILE A 417 -29.32 24.72 -2.42
N SER A 418 -28.25 25.49 -2.23
CA SER A 418 -27.44 26.08 -3.31
C SER A 418 -26.85 25.02 -4.24
N GLY A 419 -26.90 25.27 -5.55
CA GLY A 419 -26.29 24.42 -6.58
C GLY A 419 -24.77 24.25 -6.44
N THR A 420 -24.09 25.23 -5.84
CA THR A 420 -22.70 25.12 -5.39
C THR A 420 -22.69 25.12 -3.88
N THR A 421 -22.13 24.06 -3.27
CA THR A 421 -21.84 24.03 -1.84
C THR A 421 -20.49 24.72 -1.58
N ARG A 422 -19.46 24.39 -2.37
CA ARG A 422 -18.16 25.11 -2.36
C ARG A 422 -17.41 24.94 -3.67
N GLU A 423 -16.57 25.90 -4.01
CA GLU A 423 -15.60 25.83 -5.10
C GLU A 423 -14.30 26.53 -4.62
N ASP A 424 -13.16 25.84 -4.67
CA ASP A 424 -11.90 26.31 -4.10
C ASP A 424 -10.72 26.19 -5.09
N ASP A 425 -9.99 27.29 -5.27
CA ASP A 425 -8.64 27.30 -5.85
C ASP A 425 -7.60 27.26 -4.73
N VAL A 426 -6.84 26.16 -4.65
CA VAL A 426 -5.85 25.93 -3.58
C VAL A 426 -4.44 25.80 -4.16
N TRP A 427 -3.50 26.54 -3.58
CA TRP A 427 -2.07 26.29 -3.73
C TRP A 427 -1.51 25.74 -2.42
N GLU A 428 -1.04 24.49 -2.48
CA GLU A 428 -0.40 23.81 -1.36
C GLU A 428 1.09 23.56 -1.70
N ALA A 429 1.98 23.79 -0.74
CA ALA A 429 3.40 23.55 -0.91
C ALA A 429 4.06 23.06 0.38
N SER A 430 4.99 22.11 0.27
CA SER A 430 5.76 21.61 1.40
C SER A 430 7.26 21.52 1.15
N LEU A 431 8.02 21.73 2.23
CA LEU A 431 9.47 21.67 2.29
C LEU A 431 9.89 20.84 3.50
N SER A 432 10.50 19.67 3.24
CA SER A 432 10.79 18.69 4.27
C SER A 432 12.24 18.18 4.21
N PRO A 433 13.20 18.86 4.87
CA PRO A 433 14.54 18.35 5.05
C PRO A 433 14.59 17.29 6.16
N TYR A 434 15.44 16.29 6.00
CA TYR A 434 15.69 15.27 7.02
C TYR A 434 17.16 14.86 7.08
N VAL A 435 17.54 14.30 8.23
CA VAL A 435 18.81 13.62 8.45
C VAL A 435 18.58 12.27 9.09
N GLU A 436 19.42 11.30 8.76
CA GLU A 436 19.45 9.98 9.39
C GLU A 436 20.91 9.56 9.66
N ASN A 437 21.15 8.96 10.82
CA ASN A 437 22.43 8.41 11.21
C ASN A 437 22.23 6.94 11.61
N LYS A 438 23.00 6.03 11.00
CA LYS A 438 23.08 4.62 11.40
C LYS A 438 24.47 4.33 11.90
N VAL A 439 24.61 3.58 13.01
CA VAL A 439 25.91 3.21 13.57
C VAL A 439 25.91 1.76 14.05
N GLN A 440 26.91 0.99 13.60
CA GLN A 440 27.17 -0.39 14.03
C GLN A 440 28.11 -0.41 15.25
N TRP A 441 27.57 -0.09 16.43
CA TRP A 441 28.34 0.02 17.68
C TRP A 441 29.08 -1.27 18.08
N ALA A 442 28.54 -2.43 17.73
CA ALA A 442 29.17 -3.74 17.90
C ALA A 442 28.50 -4.76 16.95
N ASP A 443 29.10 -5.93 16.75
CA ASP A 443 28.62 -7.02 15.85
C ASP A 443 27.15 -7.42 16.07
N LYS A 444 26.58 -7.09 17.24
CA LYS A 444 25.20 -7.42 17.64
C LYS A 444 24.41 -6.24 18.20
N PHE A 445 24.83 -5.02 17.92
CA PHE A 445 24.11 -3.83 18.34
C PHE A 445 24.33 -2.69 17.34
N ARG A 446 23.24 -2.21 16.75
CA ARG A 446 23.22 -1.01 15.90
C ARG A 446 22.08 -0.09 16.27
N THR A 447 22.23 1.19 15.95
CA THR A 447 21.18 2.19 16.11
C THR A 447 20.89 2.88 14.80
N VAL A 448 19.64 3.30 14.62
CA VAL A 448 19.21 4.25 13.59
C VAL A 448 18.60 5.44 14.32
N PHE A 449 19.02 6.66 14.00
CA PHE A 449 18.43 7.89 14.53
C PHE A 449 18.10 8.83 13.38
N GLY A 450 16.86 9.29 13.32
CA GLY A 450 16.35 10.21 12.31
C GLY A 450 15.86 11.51 12.93
N LEU A 451 16.03 12.61 12.21
CA LEU A 451 15.36 13.88 12.51
C LEU A 451 14.82 14.45 11.21
N ARG A 452 13.51 14.67 11.17
CA ARG A 452 12.80 15.27 10.05
C ARG A 452 12.18 16.60 10.49
N MET A 453 12.17 17.58 9.59
CA MET A 453 11.29 18.74 9.67
C MET A 453 10.34 18.67 8.46
N ASP A 454 9.11 19.09 8.65
CA ASP A 454 8.15 19.36 7.59
C ASP A 454 7.59 20.77 7.80
N TYR A 455 7.62 21.60 6.77
CA TYR A 455 6.95 22.90 6.71
C TYR A 455 5.93 22.85 5.58
N TYR A 456 4.70 23.28 5.85
CA TYR A 456 3.61 23.36 4.88
C TYR A 456 3.09 24.78 4.79
N TYR A 457 2.68 25.16 3.58
CA TYR A 457 2.02 26.43 3.27
C TYR A 457 0.78 26.14 2.42
N PHE A 458 -0.33 26.77 2.80
CA PHE A 458 -1.64 26.67 2.17
C PHE A 458 -2.11 28.08 1.80
N ASP A 459 -2.60 28.25 0.59
CA ASP A 459 -3.25 29.45 0.06
C ASP A 459 -4.55 29.01 -0.60
N VAL A 460 -5.69 29.41 -0.02
CA VAL A 460 -7.03 28.98 -0.44
C VAL A 460 -7.82 30.19 -0.88
N ASP A 461 -8.32 30.19 -2.11
CA ASP A 461 -9.29 31.16 -2.62
C ASP A 461 -10.59 30.44 -2.97
N GLY A 462 -11.55 30.46 -2.03
CA GLY A 462 -12.87 29.86 -2.19
C GLY A 462 -13.96 30.88 -2.51
N ASP A 463 -15.10 30.38 -2.99
CA ASP A 463 -16.33 31.15 -3.20
C ASP A 463 -16.82 31.89 -1.93
N LEU A 464 -16.66 31.25 -0.76
CA LEU A 464 -16.87 31.85 0.54
C LEU A 464 -15.61 32.58 1.05
N SER A 465 -15.56 33.91 0.84
CA SER A 465 -14.46 34.78 1.31
C SER A 465 -14.11 34.71 2.81
N ALA A 466 -14.96 34.10 3.66
CA ALA A 466 -14.67 33.83 5.07
C ALA A 466 -13.77 32.60 5.27
N ASN A 467 -13.72 31.69 4.30
CA ASN A 467 -12.91 30.47 4.27
C ASN A 467 -11.66 30.62 3.38
N SER A 468 -11.51 31.73 2.66
CA SER A 468 -10.31 32.07 1.88
C SER A 468 -9.19 32.65 2.76
N GLY A 469 -7.94 32.40 2.38
CA GLY A 469 -6.76 33.01 2.98
C GLY A 469 -5.56 32.06 3.05
N THR A 470 -4.54 32.47 3.79
CA THR A 470 -3.28 31.72 3.92
C THR A 470 -3.06 31.16 5.31
N ARG A 471 -2.42 29.99 5.38
CA ARG A 471 -1.96 29.33 6.60
C ARG A 471 -0.63 28.64 6.36
N ASP A 472 0.21 28.57 7.38
CA ASP A 472 1.44 27.79 7.39
C ASP A 472 1.61 27.10 8.74
N ASP A 473 2.31 25.97 8.75
CA ASP A 473 2.72 25.27 9.97
C ASP A 473 4.03 24.49 9.75
N ALA A 474 4.72 24.16 10.84
CA ALA A 474 5.92 23.34 10.82
C ALA A 474 6.02 22.40 12.03
N LEU A 475 6.33 21.13 11.73
CA LEU A 475 6.62 20.11 12.74
C LEU A 475 8.06 19.61 12.64
N VAL A 476 8.64 19.29 13.79
CA VAL A 476 9.85 18.48 13.90
C VAL A 476 9.47 17.09 14.42
N SER A 477 10.04 16.06 13.79
CA SER A 477 9.79 14.65 14.06
C SER A 477 11.10 13.89 14.27
N PRO A 478 11.58 13.74 15.53
CA PRO A 478 12.67 12.83 15.85
C PRO A 478 12.17 11.37 15.81
N LYS A 479 13.04 10.47 15.38
CA LYS A 479 12.73 9.05 15.17
C LYS A 479 13.97 8.21 15.53
N GLY A 480 13.79 6.95 15.90
CA GLY A 480 14.93 6.06 16.05
C GLY A 480 14.60 4.63 16.42
N SER A 481 15.58 3.76 16.19
CA SER A 481 15.53 2.32 16.45
C SER A 481 16.81 1.83 17.11
N LEU A 482 16.66 0.96 18.11
CA LEU A 482 17.72 0.16 18.70
C LEU A 482 17.54 -1.29 18.20
N ILE A 483 18.56 -1.85 17.55
CA ILE A 483 18.50 -3.20 16.99
C ILE A 483 19.59 -4.06 17.62
N PHE A 484 19.17 -5.22 18.11
CA PHE A 484 19.99 -6.15 18.89
C PHE A 484 20.04 -7.52 18.19
N GLY A 485 21.25 -8.05 18.01
CA GLY A 485 21.51 -9.32 17.33
C GLY A 485 22.18 -9.13 15.96
N PRO A 486 22.26 -10.20 15.14
CA PRO A 486 21.57 -11.47 15.33
C PRO A 486 22.20 -12.41 16.39
N TRP A 487 21.35 -13.07 17.19
CA TRP A 487 21.70 -14.31 17.92
C TRP A 487 20.92 -15.47 17.34
N ALA A 488 21.59 -16.56 16.97
CA ALA A 488 20.94 -17.75 16.38
C ALA A 488 19.93 -17.39 15.26
N LYS A 489 20.32 -16.48 14.35
CA LYS A 489 19.49 -15.92 13.28
C LYS A 489 18.21 -15.20 13.75
N THR A 490 18.30 -14.50 14.88
CA THR A 490 17.20 -13.73 15.47
C THR A 490 17.66 -12.34 15.87
N GLU A 491 16.97 -11.31 15.38
CA GLU A 491 17.15 -9.90 15.77
C GLU A 491 15.95 -9.41 16.59
N TYR A 492 16.20 -8.48 17.50
CA TYR A 492 15.19 -7.79 18.32
C TYR A 492 15.26 -6.29 18.07
N TYR A 493 14.11 -5.63 18.02
CA TYR A 493 13.97 -4.23 17.65
C TYR A 493 13.20 -3.49 18.74
N LEU A 494 13.67 -2.28 19.09
CA LEU A 494 12.93 -1.27 19.84
C LEU A 494 12.92 -0.01 18.98
N SER A 495 11.76 0.35 18.42
CA SER A 495 11.60 1.50 17.52
C SER A 495 10.62 2.51 18.12
N GLY A 496 10.84 3.80 17.88
CA GLY A 496 9.96 4.86 18.33
C GLY A 496 10.19 6.16 17.58
N GLY A 497 9.16 6.96 17.41
CA GLY A 497 9.27 8.19 16.62
C GLY A 497 7.97 8.96 16.47
N PHE A 498 8.09 10.12 15.85
CA PHE A 498 6.98 10.99 15.49
C PHE A 498 6.72 10.93 13.98
N GLY A 499 5.45 11.03 13.60
CA GLY A 499 4.95 11.16 12.23
C GLY A 499 3.82 12.17 12.20
N PHE A 500 3.14 12.29 11.06
CA PHE A 500 1.97 13.15 10.91
C PHE A 500 1.15 12.77 9.68
N HIS A 501 -0.07 13.30 9.62
CA HIS A 501 -0.76 13.60 8.37
C HIS A 501 -1.04 15.10 8.28
N SER A 502 -1.07 15.66 7.08
CA SER A 502 -1.64 16.98 6.81
C SER A 502 -3.16 16.91 6.79
N ASN A 503 -3.83 17.97 7.24
CA ASN A 503 -5.24 18.18 6.98
C ASN A 503 -5.48 18.87 5.64
N SER A 504 -6.71 18.80 5.14
CA SER A 504 -7.12 19.49 3.91
C SER A 504 -6.98 21.01 4.11
N GLY A 505 -6.26 21.69 3.21
CA GLY A 505 -6.08 23.15 3.24
C GLY A 505 -7.42 23.90 3.33
N ARG A 506 -8.45 23.35 2.68
CA ARG A 506 -9.85 23.79 2.75
C ARG A 506 -10.42 23.85 4.17
N GLY A 507 -10.12 22.86 5.01
CA GLY A 507 -10.54 22.79 6.41
C GLY A 507 -9.65 23.60 7.35
N VAL A 508 -8.38 23.78 6.98
CA VAL A 508 -7.38 24.59 7.69
C VAL A 508 -7.68 26.10 7.61
N THR A 509 -8.28 26.55 6.52
CA THR A 509 -8.74 27.95 6.37
C THR A 509 -10.23 28.16 6.70
N GLN A 510 -10.99 27.09 6.95
CA GLN A 510 -12.43 27.16 7.21
C GLN A 510 -12.75 27.84 8.54
N HIS A 511 -13.71 28.76 8.52
CA HIS A 511 -14.32 29.41 9.69
C HIS A 511 -15.84 29.28 9.70
N VAL A 512 -16.44 28.97 8.55
CA VAL A 512 -17.87 28.81 8.35
C VAL A 512 -18.13 27.55 7.53
N ASP A 513 -19.09 26.74 7.95
CA ASP A 513 -19.52 25.58 7.20
C ASP A 513 -20.21 25.98 5.87
N PRO A 514 -19.79 25.44 4.71
CA PRO A 514 -20.32 25.83 3.41
C PRO A 514 -21.75 25.37 3.12
N LYS A 515 -22.27 24.34 3.82
CA LYS A 515 -23.63 23.81 3.62
C LYS A 515 -24.67 24.56 4.45
N THR A 516 -24.33 24.84 5.70
CA THR A 516 -25.25 25.39 6.73
C THR A 516 -25.04 26.88 7.02
N GLY A 517 -23.82 27.39 6.79
CA GLY A 517 -23.44 28.75 7.18
C GLY A 517 -23.12 28.92 8.68
N ASP A 518 -23.07 27.84 9.45
CA ASP A 518 -22.73 27.88 10.87
C ASP A 518 -21.22 28.04 11.12
N PRO A 519 -20.78 28.65 12.25
CA PRO A 519 -19.36 28.78 12.57
C PRO A 519 -18.72 27.43 12.89
N VAL A 520 -17.53 27.16 12.35
CA VAL A 520 -16.75 25.95 12.64
C VAL A 520 -15.35 26.29 13.14
N GLU A 521 -14.74 25.36 13.88
CA GLU A 521 -13.32 25.44 14.26
C GLU A 521 -12.44 24.98 13.08
N SER A 522 -11.40 25.74 12.76
CA SER A 522 -10.45 25.38 11.69
C SER A 522 -9.63 24.16 12.09
N ALA A 523 -9.37 23.27 11.14
CA ALA A 523 -8.52 22.10 11.38
C ALA A 523 -7.05 22.48 11.64
N ASP A 524 -6.38 21.73 12.53
CA ASP A 524 -4.93 21.83 12.75
C ASP A 524 -4.18 21.41 11.47
N PRO A 525 -3.27 22.23 10.88
CA PRO A 525 -2.69 21.91 9.58
C PRO A 525 -1.91 20.60 9.54
N LEU A 526 -1.17 20.26 10.60
CA LEU A 526 -0.26 19.10 10.63
C LEU A 526 -0.44 18.26 11.91
N VAL A 527 -1.31 17.27 11.83
CA VAL A 527 -1.70 16.42 12.96
C VAL A 527 -0.60 15.42 13.31
N ARG A 528 -0.10 15.50 14.54
CA ARG A 528 1.03 14.67 15.00
C ARG A 528 0.63 13.26 15.44
N THR A 529 1.34 12.27 14.90
CA THR A 529 1.37 10.88 15.34
C THR A 529 2.61 10.59 16.19
N LYS A 530 2.47 9.77 17.23
CA LYS A 530 3.55 9.27 18.09
C LYS A 530 3.49 7.75 18.11
N GLY A 531 4.57 7.07 17.74
CA GLY A 531 4.61 5.61 17.69
C GLY A 531 5.72 4.98 18.50
N VAL A 532 5.47 3.76 19.00
CA VAL A 532 6.49 2.85 19.52
C VAL A 532 6.21 1.41 19.09
N GLU A 533 7.27 0.64 18.84
CA GLU A 533 7.22 -0.79 18.49
C GLU A 533 8.32 -1.58 19.19
N ILE A 534 7.96 -2.75 19.71
CA ILE A 534 8.89 -3.79 20.15
C ILE A 534 8.66 -5.00 19.26
N GLY A 535 9.70 -5.57 18.67
CA GLY A 535 9.54 -6.75 17.83
C GLY A 535 10.75 -7.65 17.73
N VAL A 536 10.54 -8.79 17.08
CA VAL A 536 11.53 -9.83 16.85
C VAL A 536 11.38 -10.37 15.43
N ARG A 537 12.50 -10.54 14.71
CA ARG A 537 12.58 -11.20 13.40
C ARG A 537 13.47 -12.42 13.54
N THR A 538 13.03 -13.57 13.04
CA THR A 538 13.82 -14.81 13.10
C THR A 538 13.80 -15.60 11.79
N THR A 539 14.95 -16.18 11.45
CA THR A 539 15.13 -17.19 10.40
C THR A 539 15.81 -18.45 10.96
N ILE A 540 15.57 -18.75 12.25
CA ILE A 540 16.14 -19.90 12.96
C ILE A 540 15.69 -21.25 12.35
N VAL A 541 14.44 -21.33 11.88
CA VAL A 541 13.92 -22.47 11.10
C VAL A 541 14.27 -22.23 9.63
N LYS A 542 14.91 -23.20 8.98
CA LYS A 542 15.34 -23.09 7.58
C LYS A 542 14.12 -22.90 6.67
N GLY A 543 14.15 -21.85 5.83
CA GLY A 543 13.08 -21.51 4.89
C GLY A 543 11.94 -20.71 5.51
N LEU A 544 11.90 -20.55 6.85
CA LEU A 544 10.91 -19.71 7.53
C LEU A 544 11.50 -18.33 7.80
N GLN A 545 10.77 -17.30 7.40
CA GLN A 545 10.84 -15.97 8.01
C GLN A 545 9.63 -15.80 8.91
N SER A 546 9.87 -15.39 10.16
CA SER A 546 8.80 -15.03 11.09
C SER A 546 9.14 -13.72 11.78
N THR A 547 8.18 -12.80 11.81
CA THR A 547 8.31 -11.52 12.51
C THR A 547 7.12 -11.32 13.43
N LEU A 548 7.37 -10.98 14.69
CA LEU A 548 6.35 -10.63 15.67
C LEU A 548 6.61 -9.21 16.17
N ALA A 549 5.61 -8.34 16.10
CA ALA A 549 5.67 -6.95 16.54
C ALA A 549 4.52 -6.62 17.49
N LEU A 550 4.82 -5.89 18.56
CA LEU A 550 3.88 -5.25 19.47
C LEU A 550 4.04 -3.74 19.31
N TRP A 551 2.96 -3.03 19.00
CA TRP A 551 3.02 -1.62 18.63
C TRP A 551 1.95 -0.79 19.34
N LEU A 552 2.21 0.50 19.50
CA LEU A 552 1.28 1.51 20.00
C LEU A 552 1.46 2.80 19.18
N LEU A 553 0.33 3.46 18.88
CA LEU A 553 0.24 4.74 18.20
C LEU A 553 -0.69 5.67 19.00
N ASP A 554 -0.26 6.90 19.27
CA ASP A 554 -1.11 8.01 19.72
C ASP A 554 -1.20 9.04 18.58
N ILE A 555 -2.39 9.53 18.27
CA ILE A 555 -2.61 10.58 17.27
C ILE A 555 -3.29 11.75 17.96
N ASP A 556 -2.88 12.97 17.63
CA ASP A 556 -3.40 14.18 18.26
C ASP A 556 -4.74 14.65 17.66
N SER A 557 -5.16 14.15 16.49
CA SER A 557 -6.50 14.28 15.90
C SER A 557 -6.79 13.08 14.99
N GLU A 558 -8.05 12.68 14.86
CA GLU A 558 -8.50 11.58 13.99
C GLU A 558 -9.21 12.11 12.75
N LEU A 559 -9.23 11.35 11.66
CA LEU A 559 -10.09 11.64 10.50
C LEU A 559 -11.19 10.57 10.40
N VAL A 560 -12.44 10.98 10.66
CA VAL A 560 -13.61 10.09 10.77
C VAL A 560 -14.51 10.29 9.55
N PHE A 561 -15.05 9.20 9.01
CA PHE A 561 -15.99 9.27 7.88
C PHE A 561 -17.33 9.89 8.30
N SER A 562 -17.76 10.90 7.56
CA SER A 562 -19.03 11.61 7.71
C SER A 562 -20.01 11.14 6.63
N GLY A 563 -21.12 10.55 7.08
CA GLY A 563 -22.15 9.97 6.20
C GLY A 563 -22.96 11.00 5.42
N ASP A 564 -23.03 12.25 5.91
CA ASP A 564 -23.66 13.37 5.19
C ASP A 564 -22.69 13.98 4.16
N ALA A 565 -21.46 14.29 4.57
CA ALA A 565 -20.47 14.93 3.70
C ALA A 565 -19.88 13.99 2.63
N GLY A 566 -20.02 12.66 2.78
CA GLY A 566 -19.38 11.68 1.90
C GLY A 566 -17.87 11.74 1.91
N SER A 567 -17.28 12.18 3.03
CA SER A 567 -15.87 12.53 3.16
C SER A 567 -15.37 12.26 4.60
N THR A 568 -14.16 12.71 4.94
CA THR A 568 -13.59 12.58 6.29
C THR A 568 -13.41 13.94 6.97
N GLU A 569 -13.72 13.98 8.27
CA GLU A 569 -13.69 15.18 9.11
C GLU A 569 -12.76 15.02 10.31
N ALA A 570 -12.14 16.13 10.73
CA ALA A 570 -11.18 16.14 11.85
C ALA A 570 -11.91 15.97 13.19
N SER A 571 -11.40 15.07 14.02
CA SER A 571 -12.02 14.64 15.28
C SER A 571 -10.99 14.43 16.40
N ALA A 572 -11.45 13.99 17.56
CA ALA A 572 -10.69 13.97 18.82
C ALA A 572 -9.42 13.10 18.77
N PRO A 573 -8.44 13.32 19.68
CA PRO A 573 -7.21 12.53 19.75
C PRO A 573 -7.49 11.03 20.01
N THR A 574 -6.72 10.15 19.36
CA THR A 574 -6.91 8.69 19.44
C THR A 574 -5.68 7.94 19.95
N ARG A 575 -5.92 6.70 20.39
CA ARG A 575 -4.90 5.73 20.77
C ARG A 575 -5.21 4.39 20.11
N ARG A 576 -4.19 3.78 19.53
CA ARG A 576 -4.22 2.45 18.93
C ARG A 576 -3.08 1.60 19.47
N TYR A 577 -3.31 0.30 19.65
CA TYR A 577 -2.24 -0.65 19.92
C TYR A 577 -2.61 -2.04 19.40
N GLY A 578 -1.60 -2.88 19.20
CA GLY A 578 -1.86 -4.21 18.65
C GLY A 578 -0.66 -5.12 18.58
N VAL A 579 -0.91 -6.30 18.02
CA VAL A 579 0.09 -7.33 17.73
C VAL A 579 0.00 -7.72 16.26
N GLU A 580 1.14 -7.82 15.61
CA GLU A 580 1.27 -8.29 14.23
C GLU A 580 2.24 -9.47 14.19
N TRP A 581 1.80 -10.60 13.65
CA TRP A 581 2.62 -11.80 13.49
C TRP A 581 2.60 -12.22 12.02
N THR A 582 3.74 -12.10 11.36
CA THR A 582 3.90 -12.31 9.91
C THR A 582 4.81 -13.48 9.65
N ASN A 583 4.43 -14.35 8.72
CA ASN A 583 5.13 -15.62 8.49
C ASN A 583 5.21 -15.92 7.00
N TYR A 584 6.39 -16.32 6.55
CA TYR A 584 6.63 -16.82 5.20
C TYR A 584 7.50 -18.07 5.26
N TYR A 585 7.01 -19.18 4.72
CA TYR A 585 7.70 -20.46 4.83
C TYR A 585 7.83 -21.15 3.47
N THR A 586 9.07 -21.37 3.05
CA THR A 586 9.46 -22.14 1.87
C THR A 586 10.08 -23.49 2.29
N PRO A 587 9.26 -24.49 2.70
CA PRO A 587 9.76 -25.82 3.07
C PRO A 587 10.49 -26.53 1.92
N THR A 588 10.14 -26.20 0.67
CA THR A 588 10.74 -26.76 -0.55
C THR A 588 10.89 -25.65 -1.59
N LYS A 589 11.45 -25.98 -2.77
CA LYS A 589 11.54 -25.06 -3.92
C LYS A 589 10.23 -24.91 -4.71
N TRP A 590 9.16 -25.61 -4.31
CA TRP A 590 7.91 -25.74 -5.07
C TRP A 590 6.65 -25.49 -4.23
N LEU A 591 6.82 -25.15 -2.94
CA LEU A 591 5.76 -24.85 -2.00
C LEU A 591 6.17 -23.64 -1.15
N SER A 592 5.34 -22.60 -1.18
CA SER A 592 5.40 -21.44 -0.31
C SER A 592 4.11 -21.35 0.51
N LEU A 593 4.25 -20.95 1.77
CA LEU A 593 3.15 -20.75 2.71
C LEU A 593 3.30 -19.36 3.33
N ASP A 594 2.26 -18.54 3.30
CA ASP A 594 2.22 -17.26 4.01
C ASP A 594 1.09 -17.24 5.05
N ALA A 595 1.34 -16.59 6.18
CA ALA A 595 0.36 -16.43 7.25
C ALA A 595 0.62 -15.15 8.06
N ASP A 596 -0.20 -14.14 7.81
CA ASP A 596 -0.17 -12.83 8.43
C ASP A 596 -1.40 -12.64 9.33
N PHE A 597 -1.15 -12.37 10.61
CA PHE A 597 -2.16 -12.10 11.63
C PHE A 597 -1.95 -10.69 12.18
N SER A 598 -3.00 -9.87 12.21
CA SER A 598 -2.98 -8.54 12.83
C SER A 598 -4.19 -8.40 13.74
N PHE A 599 -3.95 -8.02 15.01
CA PHE A 599 -4.99 -7.77 15.99
C PHE A 599 -4.74 -6.39 16.60
N SER A 600 -5.75 -5.52 16.53
CA SER A 600 -5.70 -4.13 16.95
C SER A 600 -6.80 -3.82 17.95
N HIS A 601 -6.56 -2.80 18.76
CA HIS A 601 -7.58 -2.08 19.52
C HIS A 601 -7.37 -0.59 19.30
N ALA A 602 -8.45 0.16 19.10
CA ALA A 602 -8.45 1.55 18.72
C ALA A 602 -9.57 2.30 19.44
N GLU A 603 -9.23 3.40 20.12
CA GLU A 603 -10.19 4.23 20.86
C GLU A 603 -9.83 5.73 20.80
N PHE A 604 -10.85 6.59 20.86
CA PHE A 604 -10.71 8.00 21.21
C PHE A 604 -10.21 8.12 22.65
N ARG A 605 -9.32 9.07 22.90
CA ARG A 605 -8.72 9.30 24.23
C ARG A 605 -9.63 10.05 25.19
N GLU A 606 -10.75 10.55 24.69
CA GLU A 606 -11.85 11.18 25.41
C GLU A 606 -13.20 10.70 24.85
N THR A 607 -14.30 11.06 25.50
CA THR A 607 -15.65 10.74 25.00
C THR A 607 -16.05 11.77 23.95
N VAL A 608 -16.37 11.30 22.76
CA VAL A 608 -16.90 12.09 21.64
C VAL A 608 -18.39 11.83 21.45
N GLU A 609 -19.05 12.73 20.73
CA GLU A 609 -20.43 12.59 20.26
C GLU A 609 -20.41 12.43 18.73
N GLY A 610 -21.15 11.45 18.21
CA GLY A 610 -21.29 11.15 16.79
C GLY A 610 -22.61 10.40 16.57
N GLU A 611 -23.30 10.66 15.46
CA GLU A 611 -24.60 10.02 15.11
C GLU A 611 -25.64 9.97 16.25
N GLY A 612 -25.64 10.98 17.13
CA GLY A 612 -26.53 11.08 18.29
C GLY A 612 -26.21 10.16 19.47
N VAL A 613 -25.05 9.47 19.46
CA VAL A 613 -24.54 8.67 20.57
C VAL A 613 -23.22 9.23 21.11
N GLN A 614 -22.87 8.87 22.36
CA GLN A 614 -21.63 9.28 22.99
C GLN A 614 -20.77 8.08 23.40
N GLY A 615 -19.50 8.09 23.01
CA GLY A 615 -18.62 6.95 23.27
C GLY A 615 -17.14 7.22 22.99
N ARG A 616 -16.37 6.13 22.85
CA ARG A 616 -14.91 6.16 22.71
C ARG A 616 -14.37 5.23 21.63
N HIS A 617 -15.22 4.48 20.94
CA HIS A 617 -14.80 3.66 19.81
C HIS A 617 -14.72 4.53 18.55
N ILE A 618 -13.82 4.19 17.64
CA ILE A 618 -13.68 4.91 16.36
C ILE A 618 -14.47 4.11 15.30
N PRO A 619 -15.53 4.66 14.69
CA PRO A 619 -16.27 3.98 13.64
C PRO A 619 -15.35 3.46 12.52
N GLY A 620 -15.61 2.23 12.06
CA GLY A 620 -14.82 1.59 11.02
C GLY A 620 -13.43 1.06 11.45
N ALA A 621 -12.97 1.30 12.68
CA ALA A 621 -11.66 0.83 13.12
C ALA A 621 -11.59 -0.71 13.20
N ILE A 622 -10.69 -1.31 12.42
CA ILE A 622 -10.60 -2.77 12.27
C ILE A 622 -9.95 -3.46 13.48
N ASP A 623 -10.65 -4.41 14.11
CA ASP A 623 -10.16 -5.14 15.29
C ASP A 623 -9.22 -6.32 14.93
N SER A 624 -9.41 -6.96 13.76
CA SER A 624 -8.73 -8.22 13.42
C SER A 624 -8.62 -8.44 11.91
N VAL A 625 -7.43 -8.88 11.47
CA VAL A 625 -7.13 -9.27 10.09
C VAL A 625 -6.36 -10.59 10.10
N ILE A 626 -6.75 -11.51 9.22
CA ILE A 626 -6.01 -12.75 8.95
C ILE A 626 -5.89 -12.90 7.42
N SER A 627 -4.67 -13.04 6.92
CA SER A 627 -4.40 -13.40 5.52
C SER A 627 -3.48 -14.61 5.49
N THR A 628 -3.87 -15.66 4.78
CA THR A 628 -3.05 -16.88 4.66
C THR A 628 -3.10 -17.43 3.24
N GLY A 629 -1.93 -17.70 2.67
CA GLY A 629 -1.77 -18.25 1.32
C GLY A 629 -1.01 -19.58 1.31
N ILE A 630 -1.39 -20.44 0.37
CA ILE A 630 -0.67 -21.66 -0.01
C ILE A 630 -0.40 -21.59 -1.50
N ALA A 631 0.86 -21.45 -1.88
CA ALA A 631 1.29 -21.40 -3.27
C ALA A 631 2.13 -22.62 -3.64
N PHE A 632 1.77 -23.29 -4.73
CA PHE A 632 2.50 -24.39 -5.34
C PHE A 632 2.99 -23.98 -6.72
N TYR A 633 4.25 -24.31 -7.04
CA TYR A 633 4.84 -24.08 -8.36
C TYR A 633 5.71 -25.28 -8.75
N GLN A 634 5.37 -25.97 -9.83
CA GLN A 634 6.19 -27.04 -10.37
C GLN A 634 7.44 -26.45 -11.08
N PRO A 635 8.67 -26.80 -10.66
CA PRO A 635 9.88 -26.23 -11.24
C PRO A 635 10.11 -26.61 -12.71
N GLY A 636 10.50 -25.61 -13.51
CA GLY A 636 10.92 -25.75 -14.90
C GLY A 636 10.07 -24.94 -15.88
N GLU A 637 10.43 -24.98 -17.17
CA GLU A 637 9.73 -24.29 -18.26
C GLU A 637 8.29 -24.80 -18.49
N ARG A 638 7.94 -25.95 -17.90
CA ARG A 638 6.61 -26.55 -17.98
C ARG A 638 6.16 -27.05 -16.62
N GLY A 639 4.96 -26.66 -16.22
CA GLY A 639 4.45 -27.04 -14.92
C GLY A 639 3.11 -26.42 -14.56
N LEU A 640 2.44 -27.10 -13.64
CA LEU A 640 1.31 -26.57 -12.90
C LEU A 640 1.81 -25.55 -11.87
N PHE A 641 1.11 -24.43 -11.73
CA PHE A 641 1.18 -23.55 -10.57
C PHE A 641 -0.22 -23.31 -10.02
N SER A 642 -0.31 -23.04 -8.73
CA SER A 642 -1.59 -22.73 -8.08
C SER A 642 -1.42 -21.98 -6.77
N GLU A 643 -2.33 -21.04 -6.49
CA GLU A 643 -2.49 -20.39 -5.19
C GLU A 643 -3.86 -20.75 -4.61
N LEU A 644 -3.94 -20.93 -3.29
CA LEU A 644 -5.17 -20.81 -2.51
C LEU A 644 -4.94 -19.77 -1.41
N ARG A 645 -5.79 -18.73 -1.35
CA ARG A 645 -5.68 -17.63 -0.39
C ARG A 645 -6.98 -17.43 0.38
N LEU A 646 -6.88 -17.38 1.70
CA LEU A 646 -7.94 -16.95 2.62
C LEU A 646 -7.62 -15.53 3.10
N ARG A 647 -8.59 -14.63 2.96
CA ARG A 647 -8.63 -13.29 3.57
C ARG A 647 -9.78 -13.26 4.58
N PHE A 648 -9.54 -12.72 5.76
CA PHE A 648 -10.55 -12.50 6.79
C PHE A 648 -10.35 -11.14 7.46
N PHE A 649 -11.46 -10.43 7.71
CA PHE A 649 -11.49 -9.31 8.62
C PHE A 649 -12.66 -9.37 9.61
N GLY A 650 -12.38 -8.94 10.84
CA GLY A 650 -13.30 -9.02 11.97
C GLY A 650 -14.35 -7.91 12.01
N PRO A 651 -15.37 -8.04 12.87
CA PRO A 651 -16.40 -7.04 13.04
C PRO A 651 -15.83 -5.78 13.69
N ARG A 652 -16.24 -4.59 13.23
CA ARG A 652 -15.80 -3.28 13.76
C ARG A 652 -16.98 -2.47 14.31
N PRO A 653 -16.78 -1.55 15.27
CA PRO A 653 -17.78 -0.55 15.64
C PRO A 653 -18.20 0.26 14.41
N LEU A 654 -19.49 0.58 14.30
CA LEU A 654 -20.01 1.56 13.34
C LEU A 654 -20.50 2.84 14.04
N THR A 655 -20.37 2.91 15.36
CA THR A 655 -20.82 3.99 16.25
C THR A 655 -19.84 4.12 17.42
N GLU A 656 -19.74 5.32 18.00
CA GLU A 656 -18.81 5.69 19.07
C GLU A 656 -19.04 4.87 20.34
N ASP A 657 -20.31 4.57 20.64
CA ASP A 657 -20.73 3.77 21.78
C ASP A 657 -20.66 2.25 21.52
N ASN A 658 -20.40 1.84 20.26
CA ASN A 658 -20.31 0.45 19.80
C ASN A 658 -21.63 -0.34 19.98
N SER A 659 -22.76 0.36 19.99
CA SER A 659 -24.11 -0.24 19.97
C SER A 659 -24.43 -0.90 18.63
N VAL A 660 -23.86 -0.39 17.53
CA VAL A 660 -23.95 -0.95 16.18
C VAL A 660 -22.57 -1.40 15.70
N ARG A 661 -22.50 -2.61 15.12
CA ARG A 661 -21.26 -3.23 14.60
C ARG A 661 -21.48 -3.85 13.23
N SER A 662 -20.42 -3.88 12.42
CA SER A 662 -20.39 -4.64 11.18
C SER A 662 -20.43 -6.15 11.41
N GLY A 663 -20.72 -6.90 10.36
CA GLY A 663 -20.35 -8.32 10.28
C GLY A 663 -18.83 -8.52 10.20
N SER A 664 -18.41 -9.79 10.23
CA SER A 664 -17.07 -10.22 9.80
C SER A 664 -17.13 -10.72 8.36
N THR A 665 -16.05 -10.58 7.60
CA THR A 665 -16.00 -10.98 6.20
C THR A 665 -14.87 -11.96 5.93
N SER A 666 -15.18 -13.08 5.28
CA SER A 666 -14.24 -14.16 4.96
C SER A 666 -14.28 -14.46 3.47
N LEU A 667 -13.15 -14.38 2.77
CA LEU A 667 -13.05 -14.63 1.33
C LEU A 667 -11.99 -15.67 1.04
N LEU A 668 -12.37 -16.70 0.28
CA LEU A 668 -11.47 -17.72 -0.24
C LEU A 668 -11.34 -17.52 -1.75
N SER A 669 -10.12 -17.32 -2.23
CA SER A 669 -9.79 -17.17 -3.65
C SER A 669 -8.72 -18.19 -4.05
N ALA A 670 -8.68 -18.57 -5.31
CA ALA A 670 -7.66 -19.47 -5.84
C ALA A 670 -7.28 -19.11 -7.28
N LYS A 671 -6.01 -19.38 -7.62
CA LYS A 671 -5.47 -19.34 -8.97
C LYS A 671 -4.94 -20.72 -9.33
N VAL A 672 -5.19 -21.18 -10.55
CA VAL A 672 -4.59 -22.41 -11.09
C VAL A 672 -4.15 -22.13 -12.52
N GLY A 673 -2.90 -22.41 -12.85
CA GLY A 673 -2.39 -22.21 -14.20
C GLY A 673 -1.34 -23.23 -14.61
N TYR A 674 -1.05 -23.25 -15.91
CA TYR A 674 -0.15 -24.20 -16.51
C TYR A 674 0.72 -23.52 -17.56
N ASN A 675 2.04 -23.67 -17.39
CA ASN A 675 3.03 -23.26 -18.38
C ASN A 675 3.23 -24.41 -19.38
N PHE A 676 2.88 -24.17 -20.65
CA PHE A 676 3.07 -25.14 -21.73
C PHE A 676 4.52 -25.16 -22.25
N ASN A 677 5.20 -24.03 -22.14
CA ASN A 677 6.61 -23.75 -22.43
C ASN A 677 6.94 -22.32 -21.92
N GLU A 678 8.15 -21.84 -22.21
CA GLU A 678 8.59 -20.47 -21.88
C GLU A 678 7.71 -19.34 -22.47
N ASN A 679 6.88 -19.64 -23.46
CA ASN A 679 6.05 -18.64 -24.14
C ASN A 679 4.59 -18.66 -23.66
N TRP A 680 3.96 -19.83 -23.56
CA TRP A 680 2.51 -19.94 -23.40
C TRP A 680 2.11 -20.38 -21.99
N THR A 681 1.34 -19.54 -21.32
CA THR A 681 0.67 -19.83 -20.04
C THR A 681 -0.84 -19.70 -20.20
N ILE A 682 -1.60 -20.64 -19.63
CA ILE A 682 -3.02 -20.45 -19.33
C ILE A 682 -3.21 -20.41 -17.82
N SER A 683 -4.11 -19.57 -17.32
CA SER A 683 -4.53 -19.59 -15.91
C SER A 683 -6.03 -19.33 -15.76
N VAL A 684 -6.60 -19.85 -14.68
CA VAL A 684 -7.96 -19.60 -14.23
C VAL A 684 -7.89 -19.13 -12.78
N GLU A 685 -8.58 -18.04 -12.48
CA GLU A 685 -8.73 -17.46 -11.16
C GLU A 685 -10.19 -17.57 -10.74
N GLY A 686 -10.42 -17.85 -9.45
CA GLY A 686 -11.73 -17.93 -8.85
C GLY A 686 -11.76 -17.15 -7.54
N PHE A 687 -12.76 -16.29 -7.39
CA PHE A 687 -12.93 -15.36 -6.27
C PHE A 687 -14.19 -15.75 -5.48
N ASN A 688 -14.18 -15.48 -4.17
CA ASN A 688 -15.26 -15.82 -3.24
C ASN A 688 -15.78 -17.27 -3.41
N LEU A 689 -14.87 -18.25 -3.45
CA LEU A 689 -15.14 -19.66 -3.76
C LEU A 689 -16.10 -20.38 -2.78
N LEU A 690 -16.48 -19.74 -1.68
CA LEU A 690 -17.44 -20.23 -0.70
C LEU A 690 -18.86 -19.65 -0.91
N ASP A 691 -19.04 -18.76 -1.89
CA ASP A 691 -20.26 -17.95 -2.12
C ASP A 691 -20.73 -17.20 -0.85
N ASN A 692 -19.77 -16.69 -0.07
CA ASN A 692 -20.08 -15.96 1.15
C ASN A 692 -20.84 -14.67 0.80
N ARG A 693 -21.87 -14.38 1.60
CA ARG A 693 -22.76 -13.22 1.39
C ARG A 693 -22.44 -12.04 2.31
N ASP A 694 -21.22 -12.04 2.81
CA ASP A 694 -20.67 -11.03 3.69
C ASP A 694 -20.62 -9.66 2.99
N HIS A 695 -20.39 -8.60 3.77
CA HIS A 695 -20.27 -7.24 3.26
C HIS A 695 -18.80 -6.91 2.98
N GLU A 696 -18.53 -6.20 1.89
CA GLU A 696 -17.17 -5.74 1.60
C GLU A 696 -16.82 -4.54 2.49
N ILE A 697 -17.80 -3.68 2.77
CA ILE A 697 -17.73 -2.58 3.72
C ILE A 697 -19.14 -2.21 4.22
N ASP A 698 -19.18 -1.53 5.35
CA ASP A 698 -20.37 -1.15 6.14
C ASP A 698 -20.10 0.21 6.80
N TYR A 699 -21.15 1.03 6.86
CA TYR A 699 -21.26 2.30 7.58
C TYR A 699 -22.58 2.33 8.35
N TYR A 700 -22.75 3.32 9.23
CA TYR A 700 -24.02 3.59 9.92
C TYR A 700 -24.25 5.10 9.98
N TYR A 701 -25.34 5.57 9.38
CA TYR A 701 -25.70 6.99 9.27
C TYR A 701 -27.20 7.11 8.90
N PRO A 702 -27.84 8.29 9.02
CA PRO A 702 -29.20 8.55 8.53
C PRO A 702 -29.28 8.54 7.01
N SER A 703 -30.30 7.89 6.45
CA SER A 703 -30.71 8.08 5.05
C SER A 703 -32.22 8.07 4.93
N ARG A 704 -32.74 8.37 3.74
CA ARG A 704 -34.19 8.33 3.49
C ARG A 704 -34.47 7.73 2.12
N LEU A 705 -35.15 6.58 2.10
CA LEU A 705 -35.64 5.97 0.88
C LEU A 705 -36.83 6.81 0.35
N LYS A 706 -37.02 6.76 -0.97
CA LYS A 706 -37.96 7.63 -1.69
C LYS A 706 -39.41 7.66 -1.15
N GLU A 707 -39.90 6.54 -0.65
CA GLU A 707 -41.27 6.37 -0.15
C GLU A 707 -41.36 6.48 1.39
N GLU A 708 -40.30 6.93 2.07
CA GLU A 708 -40.28 7.15 3.53
C GLU A 708 -40.69 8.59 3.89
N ASP A 709 -41.51 8.73 4.94
CA ASP A 709 -41.97 10.03 5.43
C ASP A 709 -40.92 10.78 6.29
N ALA A 710 -39.87 10.09 6.76
CA ALA A 710 -38.83 10.64 7.61
C ALA A 710 -37.47 9.92 7.40
N PRO A 711 -36.34 10.53 7.81
CA PRO A 711 -35.04 9.86 7.86
C PRO A 711 -34.96 8.69 8.84
N HIS A 712 -34.11 7.71 8.53
CA HIS A 712 -33.83 6.54 9.37
C HIS A 712 -32.33 6.22 9.42
N ASN A 713 -31.78 6.07 10.63
CA ASN A 713 -30.44 5.53 10.83
C ASN A 713 -30.43 4.03 10.53
N ASP A 714 -29.52 3.59 9.67
CA ASP A 714 -29.45 2.23 9.18
C ASP A 714 -28.01 1.83 8.83
N ILE A 715 -27.75 0.53 8.69
CA ILE A 715 -26.49 0.06 8.13
C ILE A 715 -26.52 0.26 6.62
N HIS A 716 -25.51 0.92 6.09
CA HIS A 716 -25.29 1.07 4.66
C HIS A 716 -24.10 0.23 4.25
N PHE A 717 -24.28 -0.70 3.32
CA PHE A 717 -23.27 -1.71 2.99
C PHE A 717 -23.09 -1.89 1.49
N LYS A 718 -21.89 -2.34 1.11
CA LYS A 718 -21.60 -2.88 -0.21
C LYS A 718 -21.43 -4.39 -0.06
N PRO A 719 -22.18 -5.27 -0.75
CA PRO A 719 -21.95 -6.71 -0.65
C PRO A 719 -20.62 -7.09 -1.30
N VAL A 720 -20.01 -8.18 -0.82
CA VAL A 720 -18.99 -8.89 -1.58
C VAL A 720 -19.61 -9.46 -2.86
N GLU A 721 -18.90 -9.35 -3.99
CA GLU A 721 -19.21 -10.06 -5.22
C GLU A 721 -19.45 -11.58 -4.97
N PRO A 722 -20.37 -12.24 -5.70
CA PRO A 722 -20.58 -13.68 -5.61
C PRO A 722 -19.40 -14.44 -6.26
N ILE A 723 -19.49 -15.77 -6.39
CA ILE A 723 -18.44 -16.54 -7.10
C ILE A 723 -18.16 -15.95 -8.50
N ALA A 724 -16.96 -15.38 -8.68
CA ALA A 724 -16.45 -14.88 -9.94
C ALA A 724 -15.34 -15.79 -10.46
N VAL A 725 -15.29 -16.02 -11.78
CA VAL A 725 -14.23 -16.80 -12.44
C VAL A 725 -13.66 -16.01 -13.60
N ARG A 726 -12.33 -15.92 -13.68
CA ARG A 726 -11.60 -15.25 -14.77
C ARG A 726 -10.62 -16.25 -15.39
N ALA A 727 -10.42 -16.18 -16.70
CA ALA A 727 -9.45 -17.00 -17.41
C ALA A 727 -8.53 -16.12 -18.25
N ALA A 728 -7.22 -16.39 -18.20
CA ALA A 728 -6.18 -15.64 -18.89
C ALA A 728 -5.37 -16.55 -19.83
N LEU A 729 -5.06 -16.05 -21.02
CA LEU A 729 -4.07 -16.61 -21.93
C LEU A 729 -2.92 -15.61 -22.07
N THR A 730 -1.72 -16.03 -21.72
CA THR A 730 -0.50 -15.19 -21.74
C THR A 730 0.51 -15.76 -22.73
N PHE A 731 1.07 -14.90 -23.56
CA PHE A 731 2.14 -15.17 -24.51
C PHE A 731 3.36 -14.30 -24.18
N ARG A 732 4.49 -14.93 -23.87
CA ARG A 732 5.79 -14.30 -23.62
C ARG A 732 6.73 -14.52 -24.81
N PHE A 733 7.39 -13.49 -25.34
CA PHE A 733 8.18 -13.57 -26.59
C PHE A 733 9.30 -12.53 -26.75
#